data_AF-A0A3A8IG80-F1
#
_entry.id   AF-A0A3A8IG80-F1
#
_cell.length_a   1.000
_cell.length_b   1.000
_cell.length_c   1.000
_cell.angle_alpha   90.00
_cell.angle_beta   90.00
_cell.angle_gamma   90.00
#
_symmetry.space_group_name_H-M   'P 1'
#
loop_
_entity.id
_entity.type
_entity.pdbx_description
1 polymer ?
#
loop_
_entity_poly.entity_id
_entity_poly.type
_entity_poly.pdbx_seq_one_letter_code
_entity_poly.pdbx_strand_id
1 'polypeptide(L)'
;MGTRKQREEAAGLGIEGLVALELKAIERRPGRAQGGAAPSDGRIAWEPTVRPDGDSAPTWIEHPHDDLFGLALSGGGIRSATFNLGLLQGLEKLKLLGVFHYLSTVSGGGYVGSFWTAWRARAGLRADPGAEPHPLKEPPAFPDSPSTLGLAEPDPVHHLRLFSNFLRPRPGLLNSDSGRMVSSVVNATIPSLLATLALLTLGVLGWEFLARGIMTGDRGLVLLAVLTSVELLVGEVAWRGLEVSGDRDSRSLEGSWAYVLAALFAVGMTLGLEWLFARGHAGALMAMSNMLGWRRMQTLAPPSGPMLRALFSPAAVWMASAGALVLLRFLFSRLGRSTQQPAWTYAFGRVISRLFLLAALWAGIALCWLGGAWIGEDWFHSVGVQSLFVAGGPVLAGFLMAVLTRLQKRFTLEPSRPSVPGKRARARPVAIPLLSAVVVVLFLIGVMALVSHARTQGQLLPLFLLAAGITVATLFCFDTTRMGLHHFYRSRLARAYLGASLPDSGRAEPASERRTDDLPLTALNHSVPARPLHLICCAANDLRPKDSMRNLGRGAQSAVLSAVGMSVAHEAAGWTSEGTSRREGGAPSLGAAMTASGAAFNSNMGAYSKRLGAAFTFLMTAFNFRLGLWWPHPTRGRGHYFEWAVGLPFFKEMFGMSRAQGRDVHLSDGGHFENLALYELVRRHCRYILVSDCGRDPDLAFDDFGNAVRRVREDFGVDIRIDLSPLRPGPDGLARQPMVAGDIHYPTGDTGVLLMIRPTLMGNEPADVTQYKTRNAAFPHESTGDQFYDEAQWEAYRRLGEHEAELAFQPILRQLDVKVEHPGQGARFFAQARREWLPLPAGYSERFERFASRAAEIDTLLHASGAHRLLREVFEEEQYLEELVPLARLRQGVPVRPSHSPRPRDITLSLQACRRALLFMEEVFLCEKLDETHNHPAYLGLMNYFARWTQAPLFRLWWPLLKTLYPQRFARFLEAQFDLTSGRDGGHVEDVDGKQHPGLAMSAWMQKKRVPPMGDGARLLSFKHPVRYDGQRSHDIQLALVRARCGEDAAGGLLAWDEGDFFVPPGFWGNGIGEAFLNSLNTWAKDPKKGVSRLAVHIQGEQQASAAEKKRQADAAVLYRSSGFSAPDEAERKKLCRWWSFSRSASQDCADGECACLWLVREVPPANITEQGHPHHAEALHDEVSSHLS
;
A
#
# COMPACT_ATOMS: atom_id res chain seq x y z
N MET A 1 25.33 19.67 -45.71
CA MET A 1 26.55 18.85 -45.88
C MET A 1 27.20 18.75 -44.50
N GLY A 2 26.91 17.74 -43.68
CA GLY A 2 26.78 16.36 -44.09
C GLY A 2 28.14 15.88 -44.62
N THR A 3 28.75 14.83 -44.11
CA THR A 3 28.09 13.63 -43.64
C THR A 3 29.14 12.61 -43.19
N ARG A 4 28.64 11.64 -42.42
CA ARG A 4 28.94 10.21 -42.57
C ARG A 4 30.07 9.59 -41.77
N LYS A 5 31.22 10.24 -41.53
CA LYS A 5 32.38 9.47 -41.03
C LYS A 5 32.43 9.21 -39.51
N GLN A 6 31.79 10.02 -38.69
CA GLN A 6 31.80 9.81 -37.22
C GLN A 6 30.61 9.01 -36.66
N ARG A 7 29.62 8.67 -37.50
CA ARG A 7 28.53 7.75 -37.14
C ARG A 7 28.81 6.29 -37.53
N GLU A 8 29.92 6.00 -38.20
CA GLU A 8 30.28 4.63 -38.64
C GLU A 8 31.42 3.99 -37.80
N GLU A 9 32.16 4.72 -36.97
CA GLU A 9 33.23 4.13 -36.11
C GLU A 9 32.78 3.76 -34.68
N ALA A 10 31.56 4.12 -34.27
CA ALA A 10 30.94 3.61 -33.03
C ALA A 10 30.33 2.20 -33.18
N ALA A 11 30.54 1.55 -34.34
CA ALA A 11 30.03 0.22 -34.66
C ALA A 11 31.11 -0.88 -34.68
N GLY A 12 32.30 -0.65 -34.13
CA GLY A 12 33.41 -1.58 -34.37
C GLY A 12 34.58 -1.54 -33.40
N LEU A 13 34.34 -1.38 -32.09
CA LEU A 13 35.38 -1.62 -31.09
C LEU A 13 34.83 -2.52 -29.99
N GLY A 14 35.26 -3.78 -30.07
CA GLY A 14 34.90 -4.85 -29.16
C GLY A 14 35.51 -4.69 -27.78
N ILE A 15 34.97 -5.51 -26.89
CA ILE A 15 35.14 -5.60 -25.44
C ILE A 15 36.62 -5.70 -24.99
N GLU A 16 37.57 -6.00 -25.88
CA GLU A 16 39.00 -6.13 -25.53
C GLU A 16 39.70 -4.80 -25.19
N GLY A 17 39.19 -3.65 -25.64
CA GLY A 17 39.75 -2.34 -25.28
C GLY A 17 39.42 -1.88 -23.86
N LEU A 18 38.30 -2.36 -23.28
CA LEU A 18 37.89 -2.02 -21.91
C LEU A 18 38.51 -2.95 -20.86
N VAL A 19 38.89 -4.18 -21.23
CA VAL A 19 39.53 -5.15 -20.33
C VAL A 19 40.98 -4.75 -19.97
N ALA A 20 41.65 -3.96 -20.81
CA ALA A 20 43.03 -3.52 -20.55
C ALA A 20 43.16 -2.42 -19.48
N LEU A 21 42.07 -1.74 -19.11
CA LEU A 21 42.07 -0.70 -18.08
C LEU A 21 41.61 -1.21 -16.70
N GLU A 22 40.86 -2.31 -16.62
CA GLU A 22 40.52 -2.95 -15.34
C GLU A 22 41.60 -3.91 -14.81
N LEU A 23 42.48 -4.44 -15.68
CA LEU A 23 43.57 -5.34 -15.27
C LEU A 23 44.77 -4.64 -14.59
N LYS A 24 44.83 -3.31 -14.55
CA LYS A 24 45.91 -2.56 -13.85
C LYS A 24 45.59 -2.21 -12.38
N ALA A 25 44.37 -2.45 -11.91
CA ALA A 25 43.96 -2.10 -10.54
C ALA A 25 44.05 -3.26 -9.54
N ILE A 26 44.42 -4.47 -9.97
CA ILE A 26 44.51 -5.68 -9.11
C ILE A 26 45.93 -6.29 -9.16
N GLU A 27 46.96 -5.46 -8.95
CA GLU A 27 48.31 -5.92 -8.58
C GLU A 27 48.74 -5.29 -7.26
N ARG A 28 48.12 -5.70 -6.15
CA ARG A 28 48.74 -5.77 -4.81
C ARG A 28 48.04 -6.81 -3.94
N ARG A 29 48.51 -8.05 -3.95
CA ARG A 29 48.45 -8.95 -2.78
C ARG A 29 49.76 -9.72 -2.67
N PRO A 30 50.33 -9.94 -1.47
CA PRO A 30 51.56 -10.71 -1.36
C PRO A 30 51.26 -12.21 -1.39
N GLY A 31 52.03 -12.94 -2.21
CA GLY A 31 52.60 -14.22 -1.81
C GLY A 31 52.12 -15.52 -2.47
N ARG A 32 52.91 -15.98 -3.46
CA ARG A 32 53.22 -17.38 -3.88
C ARG A 32 52.10 -18.25 -4.47
N ALA A 33 52.30 -19.07 -5.52
CA ALA A 33 53.31 -19.23 -6.55
C ALA A 33 52.81 -20.30 -7.55
N GLN A 34 53.06 -20.05 -8.84
CA GLN A 34 53.36 -21.01 -9.93
C GLN A 34 52.28 -21.97 -10.48
N GLY A 35 51.86 -21.69 -11.72
CA GLY A 35 52.37 -22.40 -12.91
C GLY A 35 51.40 -23.29 -13.71
N GLY A 36 51.28 -23.04 -15.03
CA GLY A 36 50.90 -24.05 -16.04
C GLY A 36 49.75 -23.67 -16.99
N ALA A 37 49.93 -23.91 -18.29
CA ALA A 37 49.22 -23.29 -19.41
C ALA A 37 48.29 -24.24 -20.22
N ALA A 38 47.19 -23.66 -20.74
CA ALA A 38 46.55 -23.81 -22.07
C ALA A 38 45.90 -25.17 -22.49
N PRO A 39 45.07 -25.22 -23.57
CA PRO A 39 43.60 -25.30 -23.45
C PRO A 39 42.97 -26.44 -24.29
N SER A 40 41.71 -26.78 -24.06
CA SER A 40 40.79 -27.22 -25.15
C SER A 40 39.35 -27.44 -24.67
N ASP A 41 38.45 -27.04 -25.58
CA ASP A 41 37.05 -27.46 -25.74
C ASP A 41 35.97 -26.98 -24.75
N GLY A 42 35.33 -25.89 -25.15
CA GLY A 42 34.05 -26.03 -25.87
C GLY A 42 32.90 -26.61 -25.07
N ARG A 43 32.22 -25.74 -24.30
CA ARG A 43 30.76 -25.69 -24.10
C ARG A 43 30.42 -24.49 -23.22
N ILE A 44 29.70 -23.52 -23.78
CA ILE A 44 29.11 -22.40 -23.04
C ILE A 44 27.98 -22.96 -22.18
N ALA A 45 28.26 -23.16 -20.90
CA ALA A 45 27.25 -23.31 -19.87
C ALA A 45 27.01 -21.93 -19.24
N TRP A 46 25.78 -21.43 -19.33
CA TRP A 46 25.35 -20.31 -18.49
C TRP A 46 25.35 -20.78 -17.04
N GLU A 47 26.30 -20.29 -16.25
CA GLU A 47 26.33 -20.53 -14.82
C GLU A 47 25.13 -19.86 -14.14
N PRO A 48 24.40 -20.58 -13.27
CA PRO A 48 23.39 -19.98 -12.41
C PRO A 48 24.12 -19.09 -11.41
N THR A 49 23.91 -17.78 -11.53
CA THR A 49 24.47 -16.84 -10.58
C THR A 49 23.97 -17.14 -9.16
N VAL A 50 24.95 -17.38 -8.30
CA VAL A 50 24.99 -17.21 -6.85
C VAL A 50 24.67 -18.44 -5.97
N ARG A 51 25.75 -19.00 -5.41
CA ARG A 51 25.98 -19.24 -3.96
C ARG A 51 27.51 -19.38 -3.73
N PRO A 52 28.04 -19.17 -2.51
CA PRO A 52 27.92 -17.99 -1.64
C PRO A 52 29.29 -17.63 -1.01
N ASP A 53 29.75 -16.38 -1.10
CA ASP A 53 30.69 -15.87 -0.10
C ASP A 53 29.94 -14.93 0.85
N GLY A 54 30.24 -15.10 2.15
CA GLY A 54 29.43 -14.66 3.28
C GLY A 54 29.12 -13.16 3.35
N ASP A 55 28.11 -12.86 4.16
CA ASP A 55 27.68 -11.53 4.56
C ASP A 55 27.11 -10.62 3.45
N SER A 56 25.96 -11.01 2.90
CA SER A 56 24.94 -10.02 2.48
C SER A 56 23.54 -10.64 2.46
N ALA A 57 22.60 -9.94 3.08
CA ALA A 57 21.16 -10.19 2.95
C ALA A 57 20.75 -10.17 1.45
N PRO A 58 19.64 -10.81 1.04
CA PRO A 58 19.13 -10.66 -0.32
C PRO A 58 18.99 -9.17 -0.61
N THR A 59 19.72 -8.73 -1.62
CA THR A 59 19.82 -7.33 -2.05
C THR A 59 18.43 -6.76 -2.26
N TRP A 60 18.09 -5.82 -1.38
CA TRP A 60 17.08 -4.81 -1.58
C TRP A 60 17.30 -4.21 -2.98
N ILE A 61 16.20 -3.86 -3.64
CA ILE A 61 16.14 -3.26 -4.97
C ILE A 61 17.08 -2.05 -5.06
N GLU A 62 18.33 -2.28 -5.43
CA GLU A 62 19.21 -1.26 -5.97
C GLU A 62 19.11 -1.41 -7.48
N HIS A 63 18.24 -0.57 -8.05
CA HIS A 63 18.01 -0.36 -9.48
C HIS A 63 17.43 -1.58 -10.24
N PRO A 64 16.09 -1.71 -10.37
CA PRO A 64 15.54 -2.57 -11.39
C PRO A 64 15.85 -1.89 -12.73
N HIS A 65 16.90 -2.37 -13.40
CA HIS A 65 17.34 -1.85 -14.71
C HIS A 65 16.27 -2.06 -15.82
N ASP A 66 15.21 -2.83 -15.55
CA ASP A 66 14.12 -3.15 -16.49
C ASP A 66 12.72 -3.01 -15.85
N ASP A 67 11.75 -2.57 -16.65
CA ASP A 67 10.33 -2.51 -16.28
C ASP A 67 9.74 -3.91 -16.01
N LEU A 68 9.33 -4.18 -14.76
CA LEU A 68 8.74 -5.45 -14.33
C LEU A 68 7.21 -5.45 -14.38
N PHE A 69 6.65 -6.59 -14.82
CA PHE A 69 5.21 -6.79 -15.03
C PHE A 69 4.69 -7.92 -14.15
N GLY A 70 3.61 -7.67 -13.40
CA GLY A 70 3.01 -8.63 -12.49
C GLY A 70 1.53 -8.88 -12.77
N LEU A 71 1.11 -10.14 -12.68
CA LEU A 71 -0.28 -10.56 -12.64
C LEU A 71 -0.62 -11.03 -11.23
N ALA A 72 -1.61 -10.44 -10.59
CA ALA A 72 -2.09 -10.81 -9.26
C ALA A 72 -3.47 -11.46 -9.36
N LEU A 73 -3.59 -12.70 -8.85
CA LEU A 73 -4.86 -13.42 -8.76
C LEU A 73 -5.25 -13.56 -7.28
N SER A 74 -6.31 -12.86 -6.88
CA SER A 74 -6.73 -12.79 -5.48
C SER A 74 -7.28 -14.12 -4.95
N GLY A 75 -7.42 -14.21 -3.62
CA GLY A 75 -8.19 -15.26 -2.97
C GLY A 75 -9.70 -15.16 -3.16
N GLY A 76 -10.41 -16.18 -2.67
CA GLY A 76 -11.87 -16.31 -2.82
C GLY A 76 -12.38 -17.73 -3.00
N GLY A 77 -11.52 -18.74 -2.81
CA GLY A 77 -11.86 -20.16 -3.00
C GLY A 77 -12.16 -20.50 -4.47
N ILE A 78 -13.04 -21.47 -4.69
CA ILE A 78 -13.42 -21.92 -6.03
C ILE A 78 -14.02 -20.81 -6.90
N ARG A 79 -14.70 -19.82 -6.31
CA ARG A 79 -15.19 -18.63 -7.03
C ARG A 79 -14.06 -17.93 -7.79
N SER A 80 -13.01 -17.57 -7.04
CA SER A 80 -11.85 -16.88 -7.59
C SER A 80 -11.14 -17.75 -8.62
N ALA A 81 -10.96 -19.05 -8.34
CA ALA A 81 -10.32 -19.97 -9.27
C ALA A 81 -11.05 -20.04 -10.61
N THR A 82 -12.39 -20.08 -10.58
CA THR A 82 -13.24 -20.25 -11.76
C THR A 82 -13.34 -18.97 -12.58
N PHE A 83 -13.52 -17.80 -11.94
CA PHE A 83 -13.48 -16.53 -12.64
C PHE A 83 -12.10 -16.27 -13.27
N ASN A 84 -11.02 -16.50 -12.50
CA ASN A 84 -9.66 -16.32 -13.00
C ASN A 84 -9.29 -17.31 -14.12
N LEU A 85 -9.88 -18.52 -14.14
CA LEU A 85 -9.75 -19.42 -15.29
C LEU A 85 -10.29 -18.75 -16.56
N GLY A 86 -11.49 -18.16 -16.49
CA GLY A 86 -12.06 -17.39 -17.60
C GLY A 86 -11.20 -16.19 -18.00
N LEU A 87 -10.73 -15.41 -17.02
CA LEU A 87 -9.85 -14.27 -17.26
C LEU A 87 -8.55 -14.69 -17.98
N LEU A 88 -7.92 -15.78 -17.54
CA LEU A 88 -6.70 -16.32 -18.18
C LEU A 88 -6.98 -16.81 -19.61
N GLN A 89 -8.14 -17.44 -19.86
CA GLN A 89 -8.58 -17.80 -21.22
C GLN A 89 -8.74 -16.56 -22.10
N GLY A 90 -9.41 -15.52 -21.61
CA GLY A 90 -9.54 -14.25 -22.34
C GLY A 90 -8.18 -13.59 -22.63
N LEU A 91 -7.26 -13.60 -21.65
CA LEU A 91 -5.89 -13.09 -21.85
C LEU A 91 -5.09 -13.93 -22.86
N GLU A 92 -5.27 -15.25 -22.91
CA GLU A 92 -4.61 -16.12 -23.89
C GLU A 92 -5.14 -15.89 -25.31
N LYS A 93 -6.47 -15.78 -25.48
CA LYS A 93 -7.08 -15.44 -26.78
C LYS A 93 -6.53 -14.14 -27.35
N LEU A 94 -6.21 -13.21 -26.46
CA LEU A 94 -5.63 -11.90 -26.77
C LEU A 94 -4.08 -11.91 -26.76
N LYS A 95 -3.44 -13.06 -26.50
CA LYS A 95 -1.98 -13.28 -26.45
C LYS A 95 -1.24 -12.37 -25.44
N LEU A 96 -1.90 -12.00 -24.35
CA LEU A 96 -1.37 -11.12 -23.30
C LEU A 96 -0.63 -11.85 -22.18
N LEU A 97 -0.80 -13.17 -22.04
CA LEU A 97 -0.17 -13.94 -20.95
C LEU A 97 1.37 -13.89 -20.97
N GLY A 98 1.98 -13.72 -22.15
CA GLY A 98 3.43 -13.63 -22.32
C GLY A 98 4.07 -12.33 -21.78
N VAL A 99 3.26 -11.32 -21.46
CA VAL A 99 3.74 -10.01 -20.96
C VAL A 99 4.23 -10.08 -19.51
N PHE A 100 3.69 -11.01 -18.71
CA PHE A 100 3.91 -11.02 -17.27
C PHE A 100 5.22 -11.73 -16.87
N HIS A 101 5.99 -11.07 -15.99
CA HIS A 101 7.21 -11.63 -15.39
C HIS A 101 6.90 -12.41 -14.12
N TYR A 102 5.92 -11.94 -13.34
CA TYR A 102 5.49 -12.56 -12.09
C TYR A 102 4.01 -12.89 -12.13
N LEU A 103 3.67 -14.05 -11.59
CA LEU A 103 2.31 -14.46 -11.29
C LEU A 103 2.20 -14.57 -9.77
N SER A 104 1.55 -13.62 -9.13
CA SER A 104 1.32 -13.61 -7.69
C SER A 104 -0.08 -14.13 -7.39
N THR A 105 -0.19 -15.08 -6.47
CA THR A 105 -1.46 -15.77 -6.25
C THR A 105 -1.73 -16.00 -4.77
N VAL A 106 -3.00 -15.87 -4.39
CA VAL A 106 -3.50 -16.17 -3.04
C VAL A 106 -4.69 -17.12 -3.16
N SER A 107 -4.74 -18.14 -2.30
CA SER A 107 -5.91 -19.00 -2.10
C SER A 107 -6.52 -19.54 -3.40
N GLY A 108 -7.75 -19.16 -3.75
CA GLY A 108 -8.41 -19.54 -5.00
C GLY A 108 -7.65 -19.17 -6.27
N GLY A 109 -7.00 -17.99 -6.30
CA GLY A 109 -6.08 -17.62 -7.38
C GLY A 109 -4.86 -18.55 -7.46
N GLY A 110 -4.45 -19.12 -6.31
CA GLY A 110 -3.42 -20.15 -6.22
C GLY A 110 -3.83 -21.48 -6.84
N TYR A 111 -5.13 -21.81 -6.85
CA TYR A 111 -5.63 -23.06 -7.47
C TYR A 111 -5.43 -23.03 -8.98
N VAL A 112 -5.95 -22.00 -9.63
CA VAL A 112 -5.82 -21.82 -11.09
C VAL A 112 -4.40 -21.44 -11.50
N GLY A 113 -3.70 -20.64 -10.69
CA GLY A 113 -2.30 -20.30 -10.96
C GLY A 113 -1.39 -21.53 -10.91
N SER A 114 -1.62 -22.46 -9.97
CA SER A 114 -0.86 -23.71 -9.91
C SER A 114 -1.22 -24.64 -11.06
N PHE A 115 -2.49 -24.69 -11.48
CA PHE A 115 -2.88 -25.38 -12.72
C PHE A 115 -2.13 -24.83 -13.93
N TRP A 116 -2.08 -23.50 -14.10
CA TRP A 116 -1.35 -22.87 -15.21
C TRP A 116 0.15 -23.17 -15.17
N THR A 117 0.76 -23.06 -13.99
CA THR A 117 2.18 -23.38 -13.79
C THR A 117 2.48 -24.85 -14.10
N ALA A 118 1.66 -25.79 -13.65
CA ALA A 118 1.78 -27.21 -13.98
C ALA A 118 1.52 -27.48 -15.48
N TRP A 119 0.55 -26.79 -16.08
CA TRP A 119 0.25 -26.86 -17.52
C TRP A 119 1.46 -26.49 -18.37
N ARG A 120 2.16 -25.41 -17.99
CA ARG A 120 3.37 -24.95 -18.67
C ARG A 120 4.56 -25.88 -18.43
N ALA A 121 4.74 -26.37 -17.21
CA ALA A 121 5.83 -27.30 -16.88
C ALA A 121 5.69 -28.65 -17.61
N ARG A 122 4.47 -29.07 -17.95
CA ARG A 122 4.17 -30.35 -18.61
C ARG A 122 4.05 -30.25 -20.13
N ALA A 123 4.33 -29.09 -20.73
CA ALA A 123 4.22 -28.86 -22.16
C ALA A 123 5.01 -29.87 -23.00
N GLY A 124 6.26 -30.15 -22.62
CA GLY A 124 7.12 -31.09 -23.33
C GLY A 124 6.68 -32.55 -23.23
N LEU A 125 5.86 -32.92 -22.24
CA LEU A 125 5.28 -34.26 -22.10
C LEU A 125 4.07 -34.48 -23.03
N ARG A 126 3.60 -33.43 -23.73
CA ARG A 126 2.49 -33.49 -24.69
C ARG A 126 2.95 -33.55 -26.14
N ALA A 127 4.25 -33.41 -26.41
CA ALA A 127 4.80 -33.63 -27.75
C ALA A 127 4.74 -35.13 -28.11
N ASP A 128 4.58 -35.44 -29.40
CA ASP A 128 4.32 -36.79 -29.93
C ASP A 128 5.18 -37.90 -29.27
N PRO A 129 4.59 -39.03 -28.86
CA PRO A 129 5.33 -40.16 -28.28
C PRO A 129 6.22 -40.79 -29.36
N GLY A 130 7.45 -40.30 -29.47
CA GLY A 130 8.44 -40.71 -30.47
C GLY A 130 9.32 -39.57 -31.01
N ALA A 131 8.93 -38.31 -30.76
CA ALA A 131 9.79 -37.16 -31.06
C ALA A 131 10.84 -36.98 -29.94
N GLU A 132 12.10 -36.74 -30.32
CA GLU A 132 13.14 -36.32 -29.37
C GLU A 132 12.63 -35.09 -28.57
N PRO A 133 12.85 -35.04 -27.24
CA PRO A 133 12.41 -33.93 -26.41
C PRO A 133 13.19 -32.66 -26.77
N HIS A 134 12.74 -31.96 -27.80
CA HIS A 134 13.22 -30.62 -28.10
C HIS A 134 12.52 -29.62 -27.18
N PRO A 135 13.25 -28.69 -26.54
CA PRO A 135 12.64 -27.58 -25.83
C PRO A 135 11.72 -26.84 -26.80
N LEU A 136 10.43 -26.75 -26.47
CA LEU A 136 9.45 -26.03 -27.29
C LEU A 136 9.96 -24.59 -27.50
N LYS A 137 10.01 -24.14 -28.76
CA LYS A 137 10.42 -22.76 -29.10
C LYS A 137 9.46 -21.71 -28.53
N GLU A 138 8.20 -22.09 -28.29
CA GLU A 138 7.16 -21.24 -27.73
C GLU A 138 6.45 -21.95 -26.57
N PRO A 139 6.02 -21.22 -25.51
CA PRO A 139 5.24 -21.80 -24.43
C PRO A 139 3.91 -22.37 -24.96
N PRO A 140 3.38 -23.46 -24.37
CA PRO A 140 2.11 -24.03 -24.82
C PRO A 140 0.98 -23.01 -24.65
N ALA A 141 0.07 -22.96 -25.61
CA ALA A 141 -1.16 -22.18 -25.48
C ALA A 141 -1.93 -22.60 -24.21
N PHE A 142 -2.51 -21.62 -23.51
CA PHE A 142 -3.43 -21.89 -22.42
C PHE A 142 -4.67 -22.61 -22.96
N PRO A 143 -5.29 -23.55 -22.22
CA PRO A 143 -6.40 -24.33 -22.74
C PRO A 143 -7.66 -23.47 -22.93
N ASP A 144 -8.07 -23.32 -24.19
CA ASP A 144 -9.32 -22.70 -24.61
C ASP A 144 -10.39 -23.78 -24.87
N SER A 145 -11.65 -23.48 -24.51
CA SER A 145 -12.81 -24.39 -24.59
C SER A 145 -13.06 -24.99 -25.99
N PRO A 146 -13.86 -26.08 -26.10
CA PRO A 146 -13.45 -27.36 -26.67
C PRO A 146 -13.04 -27.29 -28.15
N SER A 147 -12.07 -28.12 -28.52
CA SER A 147 -11.58 -28.32 -29.89
C SER A 147 -12.73 -28.41 -30.91
N THR A 148 -12.76 -27.43 -31.80
CA THR A 148 -13.65 -27.33 -32.97
C THR A 148 -13.32 -28.36 -34.07
N LEU A 149 -12.61 -29.45 -33.73
CA LEU A 149 -11.89 -30.29 -34.69
C LEU A 149 -11.82 -31.75 -34.24
N GLY A 150 -12.96 -32.41 -33.99
CA GLY A 150 -13.16 -33.87 -34.18
C GLY A 150 -12.03 -34.86 -33.80
N LEU A 151 -11.20 -34.57 -32.80
CA LEU A 151 -10.06 -35.41 -32.40
C LEU A 151 -10.11 -35.65 -30.89
N ALA A 152 -9.88 -36.91 -30.54
CA ALA A 152 -10.12 -37.55 -29.25
C ALA A 152 -9.07 -37.21 -28.16
N GLU A 153 -8.79 -35.92 -27.94
CA GLU A 153 -8.03 -35.49 -26.76
C GLU A 153 -8.98 -34.97 -25.66
N PRO A 154 -8.79 -35.40 -24.40
CA PRO A 154 -9.64 -34.95 -23.31
C PRO A 154 -9.39 -33.48 -22.92
N ASP A 155 -10.47 -32.71 -22.80
CA ASP A 155 -10.45 -31.29 -22.48
C ASP A 155 -10.10 -31.00 -20.99
N PRO A 156 -9.01 -30.28 -20.69
CA PRO A 156 -8.64 -29.84 -19.33
C PRO A 156 -9.73 -29.01 -18.65
N VAL A 157 -10.46 -28.20 -19.42
CA VAL A 157 -11.56 -27.37 -18.92
C VAL A 157 -12.72 -28.27 -18.50
N HIS A 158 -13.02 -29.31 -19.29
CA HIS A 158 -13.98 -30.34 -18.92
C HIS A 158 -13.58 -31.05 -17.62
N HIS A 159 -12.30 -31.37 -17.42
CA HIS A 159 -11.83 -31.93 -16.14
C HIS A 159 -12.10 -30.97 -14.97
N LEU A 160 -11.71 -29.70 -15.08
CA LEU A 160 -11.96 -28.70 -14.04
C LEU A 160 -13.45 -28.54 -13.74
N ARG A 161 -14.31 -28.61 -14.78
CA ARG A 161 -15.77 -28.59 -14.64
C ARG A 161 -16.29 -29.82 -13.89
N LEU A 162 -15.81 -31.03 -14.20
CA LEU A 162 -16.18 -32.25 -13.46
C LEU A 162 -15.79 -32.20 -11.98
N PHE A 163 -14.73 -31.44 -11.66
CA PHE A 163 -14.27 -31.20 -10.29
C PHE A 163 -14.73 -29.84 -9.74
N SER A 164 -15.82 -29.24 -10.27
CA SER A 164 -16.48 -28.06 -9.68
C SER A 164 -16.88 -28.29 -8.21
N ASN A 165 -17.06 -29.56 -7.83
CA ASN A 165 -17.20 -30.00 -6.46
C ASN A 165 -16.01 -30.88 -6.04
N PHE A 166 -14.81 -30.31 -6.00
CA PHE A 166 -13.56 -31.05 -5.80
C PHE A 166 -13.50 -31.82 -4.45
N LEU A 167 -14.21 -31.36 -3.41
CA LEU A 167 -14.29 -32.05 -2.12
C LEU A 167 -15.10 -33.35 -2.21
N ARG A 168 -16.17 -33.35 -3.00
CA ARG A 168 -17.06 -34.49 -3.25
C ARG A 168 -17.57 -34.48 -4.70
N PRO A 169 -16.76 -34.92 -5.68
CA PRO A 169 -17.14 -34.82 -7.09
C PRO A 169 -18.42 -35.60 -7.43
N ARG A 170 -18.69 -36.69 -6.71
CA ARG A 170 -19.92 -37.50 -6.85
C ARG A 170 -20.83 -37.35 -5.63
N PRO A 171 -21.87 -36.50 -5.67
CA PRO A 171 -22.79 -36.33 -4.55
C PRO A 171 -23.59 -37.62 -4.28
N GLY A 172 -23.74 -37.99 -3.00
CA GLY A 172 -24.51 -39.17 -2.58
C GLY A 172 -24.10 -39.64 -1.18
N LEU A 173 -25.07 -40.00 -0.32
CA LEU A 173 -24.80 -40.42 1.06
C LEU A 173 -24.05 -41.76 1.14
N LEU A 174 -24.30 -42.65 0.18
CA LEU A 174 -23.72 -43.99 0.07
C LEU A 174 -22.53 -44.07 -0.89
N ASN A 175 -22.10 -42.95 -1.47
CA ASN A 175 -20.96 -42.92 -2.37
C ASN A 175 -19.65 -43.06 -1.59
N SER A 176 -18.68 -43.78 -2.19
CA SER A 176 -17.35 -43.99 -1.62
C SER A 176 -16.61 -42.69 -1.29
N ASP A 177 -16.88 -41.59 -2.02
CA ASP A 177 -16.26 -40.29 -1.78
C ASP A 177 -16.77 -39.59 -0.53
N SER A 178 -18.08 -39.67 -0.25
CA SER A 178 -18.66 -39.16 1.01
C SER A 178 -18.11 -39.94 2.20
N GLY A 179 -18.00 -41.27 2.07
CA GLY A 179 -17.39 -42.14 3.08
C GLY A 179 -15.92 -41.79 3.34
N ARG A 180 -15.13 -41.54 2.29
CA ARG A 180 -13.72 -41.11 2.40
C ARG A 180 -13.57 -39.75 3.07
N MET A 181 -14.43 -38.77 2.75
CA MET A 181 -14.40 -37.46 3.41
C MET A 181 -14.69 -37.58 4.91
N VAL A 182 -15.75 -38.32 5.27
CA VAL A 182 -16.11 -38.55 6.69
C VAL A 182 -14.99 -39.32 7.39
N SER A 183 -14.48 -40.40 6.79
CA SER A 183 -13.36 -41.17 7.33
C SER A 183 -12.12 -40.31 7.54
N SER A 184 -11.79 -39.40 6.61
CA SER A 184 -10.65 -38.50 6.76
C SER A 184 -10.86 -37.51 7.91
N VAL A 185 -12.05 -36.96 8.09
CA VAL A 185 -12.36 -36.07 9.23
C VAL A 185 -12.25 -36.84 10.54
N VAL A 186 -12.84 -38.03 10.62
CA VAL A 186 -12.80 -38.87 11.82
C VAL A 186 -11.37 -39.29 12.16
N ASN A 187 -10.61 -39.80 11.19
CA ASN A 187 -9.22 -40.23 11.36
C ASN A 187 -8.29 -39.06 11.73
N ALA A 188 -8.60 -37.84 11.32
CA ALA A 188 -7.86 -36.65 11.71
C ALA A 188 -8.27 -36.18 13.12
N THR A 189 -9.56 -36.08 13.40
CA THR A 189 -10.08 -35.47 14.64
C THR A 189 -9.90 -36.36 15.86
N ILE A 190 -10.10 -37.68 15.77
CA ILE A 190 -10.01 -38.58 16.94
C ILE A 190 -8.61 -38.55 17.58
N PRO A 191 -7.50 -38.77 16.84
CA PRO A 191 -6.17 -38.75 17.43
C PRO A 191 -5.81 -37.40 18.06
N SER A 192 -6.25 -36.31 17.43
CA SER A 192 -6.05 -34.95 17.94
C SER A 192 -6.81 -34.71 19.24
N LEU A 193 -8.08 -35.11 19.31
CA LEU A 193 -8.89 -35.01 20.52
C LEU A 193 -8.31 -35.88 21.65
N LEU A 194 -7.85 -37.10 21.35
CA LEU A 194 -7.20 -37.96 22.33
C LEU A 194 -5.91 -37.32 22.86
N ALA A 195 -5.09 -36.72 22.00
CA ALA A 195 -3.89 -36.00 22.41
C ALA A 195 -4.22 -34.79 23.29
N THR A 196 -5.25 -34.02 22.94
CA THR A 196 -5.73 -32.90 23.75
C THR A 196 -6.27 -33.36 25.11
N LEU A 197 -7.12 -34.39 25.14
CA LEU A 197 -7.69 -34.94 26.37
C LEU A 197 -6.59 -35.55 27.26
N ALA A 198 -5.60 -36.24 26.69
CA ALA A 198 -4.45 -36.77 27.42
C ALA A 198 -3.65 -35.63 28.08
N LEU A 199 -3.36 -34.55 27.34
CA LEU A 199 -2.65 -33.40 27.89
C LEU A 199 -3.44 -32.70 29.01
N LEU A 200 -4.74 -32.50 28.82
CA LEU A 200 -5.62 -31.94 29.86
C LEU A 200 -5.66 -32.86 31.08
N THR A 201 -5.73 -34.18 30.88
CA THR A 201 -5.73 -35.19 31.96
C THR A 201 -4.43 -35.12 32.77
N LEU A 202 -3.27 -35.03 32.11
CA LEU A 202 -2.00 -34.84 32.79
C LEU A 202 -1.95 -33.52 33.57
N GLY A 203 -2.46 -32.44 32.98
CA GLY A 203 -2.57 -31.14 33.66
C GLY A 203 -3.44 -31.20 34.91
N VAL A 204 -4.60 -31.86 34.82
CA VAL A 204 -5.53 -32.06 35.95
C VAL A 204 -4.92 -32.96 37.01
N LEU A 205 -4.31 -34.09 36.64
CA LEU A 205 -3.63 -35.00 37.59
C LEU A 205 -2.47 -34.30 38.30
N GLY A 206 -1.69 -33.50 37.56
CA GLY A 206 -0.62 -32.67 38.11
C GLY A 206 -1.14 -31.65 39.10
N TRP A 207 -2.23 -30.93 38.76
CA TRP A 207 -2.89 -30.01 39.68
C TRP A 207 -3.46 -30.73 40.90
N GLU A 208 -4.06 -31.91 40.75
CA GLU A 208 -4.63 -32.68 41.86
C GLU A 208 -3.53 -33.15 42.83
N PHE A 209 -2.40 -33.62 42.30
CA PHE A 209 -1.23 -33.96 43.10
C PHE A 209 -0.70 -32.75 43.88
N LEU A 210 -0.62 -31.60 43.20
CA LEU A 210 -0.20 -30.33 43.80
C LEU A 210 -1.16 -29.87 44.90
N ALA A 211 -2.46 -29.90 44.63
CA ALA A 211 -3.51 -29.54 45.58
C ALA A 211 -3.45 -30.42 46.84
N ARG A 212 -3.27 -31.74 46.68
CA ARG A 212 -3.07 -32.65 47.82
C ARG A 212 -1.81 -32.28 48.62
N GLY A 213 -0.69 -32.03 47.94
CA GLY A 213 0.56 -31.64 48.61
C GLY A 213 0.45 -30.33 49.39
N ILE A 214 -0.31 -29.36 48.88
CA ILE A 214 -0.58 -28.09 49.58
C ILE A 214 -1.51 -28.30 50.78
N MET A 215 -2.50 -29.19 50.67
CA MET A 215 -3.49 -29.44 51.71
C MET A 215 -3.03 -30.39 52.83
N THR A 216 -1.96 -31.16 52.64
CA THR A 216 -1.47 -32.15 53.63
C THR A 216 -0.27 -31.65 54.43
N GLY A 217 -0.52 -31.07 55.61
CA GLY A 217 0.47 -30.82 56.68
C GLY A 217 1.46 -29.68 56.44
N ASP A 218 2.52 -29.60 57.26
CA ASP A 218 3.52 -28.52 57.26
C ASP A 218 4.29 -28.37 55.93
N ARG A 219 4.26 -29.40 55.07
CA ARG A 219 4.88 -29.39 53.72
C ARG A 219 4.13 -28.50 52.73
N GLY A 220 2.86 -28.19 52.98
CA GLY A 220 2.05 -27.34 52.10
C GLY A 220 2.52 -25.89 52.03
N LEU A 221 3.01 -25.36 53.16
CA LEU A 221 3.62 -24.02 53.24
C LEU A 221 4.83 -23.88 52.31
N VAL A 222 5.70 -24.89 52.32
CA VAL A 222 6.90 -24.94 51.48
C VAL A 222 6.51 -25.02 50.01
N LEU A 223 5.52 -25.85 49.67
CA LEU A 223 5.08 -26.03 48.29
C LEU A 223 4.44 -24.77 47.71
N LEU A 224 3.61 -24.07 48.48
CA LEU A 224 3.00 -22.79 48.08
C LEU A 224 4.06 -21.70 47.85
N ALA A 225 5.07 -21.63 48.71
CA ALA A 225 6.18 -20.70 48.56
C ALA A 225 7.04 -21.03 47.34
N VAL A 226 7.31 -22.31 47.09
CA VAL A 226 8.03 -22.77 45.89
C VAL A 226 7.26 -22.41 44.62
N LEU A 227 5.95 -22.68 44.55
CA LEU A 227 5.12 -22.31 43.40
C LEU A 227 5.14 -20.81 43.13
N THR A 228 4.96 -20.01 44.18
CA THR A 228 4.99 -18.54 44.08
C THR A 228 6.36 -18.06 43.60
N SER A 229 7.44 -18.61 44.16
CA SER A 229 8.82 -18.26 43.78
C SER A 229 9.12 -18.65 42.34
N VAL A 230 8.70 -19.84 41.90
CA VAL A 230 8.88 -20.33 40.53
C VAL A 230 8.15 -19.43 39.55
N GLU A 231 6.89 -19.07 39.79
CA GLU A 231 6.14 -18.19 38.87
C GLU A 231 6.74 -16.78 38.81
N LEU A 232 7.15 -16.23 39.95
CA LEU A 232 7.81 -14.92 40.00
C LEU A 232 9.18 -14.94 39.32
N LEU A 233 9.90 -16.06 39.35
CA LEU A 233 11.17 -16.22 38.65
C LEU A 233 10.96 -16.45 37.15
N VAL A 234 10.13 -17.41 36.78
CA VAL A 234 9.85 -17.79 35.38
C VAL A 234 9.29 -16.61 34.60
N GLY A 235 8.30 -15.90 35.15
CA GLY A 235 7.77 -14.74 34.47
C GLY A 235 8.78 -13.60 34.34
N GLU A 236 9.79 -13.51 35.22
CA GLU A 236 10.82 -12.47 35.17
C GLU A 236 11.84 -12.78 34.09
N VAL A 237 12.28 -14.04 34.04
CA VAL A 237 13.12 -14.56 32.96
C VAL A 237 12.40 -14.43 31.61
N ALA A 238 11.10 -14.75 31.55
CA ALA A 238 10.30 -14.61 30.33
C ALA A 238 10.18 -13.15 29.88
N TRP A 239 9.95 -12.22 30.82
CA TRP A 239 9.87 -10.79 30.53
C TRP A 239 11.22 -10.24 30.04
N ARG A 240 12.34 -10.56 30.72
CA ARG A 240 13.68 -10.15 30.27
C ARG A 240 14.05 -10.74 28.91
N GLY A 241 13.64 -11.98 28.65
CA GLY A 241 13.84 -12.62 27.35
C GLY A 241 13.10 -11.93 26.20
N LEU A 242 12.01 -11.21 26.49
CA LEU A 242 11.29 -10.37 25.52
C LEU A 242 11.97 -8.99 25.32
N GLU A 243 12.58 -8.44 26.38
CA GLU A 243 13.19 -7.10 26.37
C GLU A 243 14.61 -7.07 25.78
N VAL A 244 15.40 -8.15 25.91
CA VAL A 244 16.81 -8.28 25.42
C VAL A 244 16.94 -8.19 23.88
N SER A 245 15.85 -7.98 23.15
CA SER A 245 15.85 -7.66 21.71
C SER A 245 15.69 -6.18 21.37
N GLY A 246 15.40 -5.32 22.35
CA GLY A 246 15.46 -3.86 22.24
C GLY A 246 16.79 -3.35 22.77
N ASP A 247 17.20 -2.18 22.29
CA ASP A 247 18.51 -1.55 22.49
C ASP A 247 19.13 -1.75 23.89
N ARG A 248 20.47 -1.96 23.92
CA ARG A 248 21.25 -2.19 25.16
C ARG A 248 21.38 -0.89 25.96
N ASP A 249 20.28 -0.34 26.45
CA ASP A 249 20.35 0.77 27.40
C ASP A 249 20.61 0.24 28.81
N SER A 250 21.63 0.79 29.44
CA SER A 250 22.17 0.47 30.77
C SER A 250 21.19 0.72 31.94
N ARG A 251 19.93 1.08 31.67
CA ARG A 251 18.88 1.37 32.67
C ARG A 251 18.16 0.12 33.22
N SER A 252 18.43 -1.08 32.71
CA SER A 252 17.74 -2.33 33.11
C SER A 252 18.25 -2.95 34.43
N LEU A 253 19.45 -2.58 34.89
CA LEU A 253 20.04 -3.10 36.14
C LEU A 253 19.38 -2.48 37.40
N GLU A 254 18.96 -1.21 37.35
CA GLU A 254 18.38 -0.53 38.51
C GLU A 254 16.97 -1.04 38.87
N GLY A 255 16.15 -1.42 37.88
CA GLY A 255 14.82 -2.00 38.11
C GLY A 255 14.82 -3.47 38.54
N SER A 256 15.97 -4.16 38.41
CA SER A 256 16.11 -5.57 38.74
C SER A 256 16.05 -5.85 40.24
N TRP A 257 16.72 -5.01 41.05
CA TRP A 257 16.72 -5.17 42.50
C TRP A 257 15.36 -4.84 43.13
N ALA A 258 14.65 -3.84 42.60
CA ALA A 258 13.29 -3.52 43.01
C ALA A 258 12.33 -4.71 42.80
N TYR A 259 12.48 -5.43 41.69
CA TYR A 259 11.70 -6.62 41.41
C TYR A 259 12.04 -7.79 42.35
N VAL A 260 13.32 -8.07 42.57
CA VAL A 260 13.77 -9.12 43.49
C VAL A 260 13.24 -8.86 44.91
N LEU A 261 13.31 -7.62 45.39
CA LEU A 261 12.80 -7.26 46.71
C LEU A 261 11.28 -7.38 46.80
N ALA A 262 10.54 -6.92 45.78
CA ALA A 262 9.08 -7.09 45.72
C ALA A 262 8.68 -8.57 45.65
N ALA A 263 9.44 -9.41 44.95
CA ALA A 263 9.20 -10.84 44.85
C ALA A 263 9.51 -11.58 46.16
N LEU A 264 10.62 -11.24 46.84
CA LEU A 264 10.94 -11.78 48.17
C LEU A 264 9.87 -11.40 49.19
N PHE A 265 9.40 -10.15 49.16
CA PHE A 265 8.30 -9.70 50.02
C PHE A 265 7.00 -10.44 49.71
N ALA A 266 6.68 -10.66 48.42
CA ALA A 266 5.52 -11.45 48.01
C ALA A 266 5.59 -12.88 48.57
N VAL A 267 6.73 -13.55 48.44
CA VAL A 267 6.94 -14.91 48.96
C VAL A 267 6.83 -14.93 50.49
N GLY A 268 7.45 -13.97 51.18
CA GLY A 268 7.35 -13.82 52.63
C GLY A 268 5.90 -13.59 53.11
N MET A 269 5.15 -12.74 52.40
CA MET A 269 3.73 -12.50 52.68
C MET A 269 2.87 -13.73 52.43
N THR A 270 3.11 -14.48 51.33
CA THR A 270 2.38 -15.73 51.08
C THR A 270 2.63 -16.77 52.16
N LEU A 271 3.87 -16.90 52.65
CA LEU A 271 4.22 -17.79 53.75
C LEU A 271 3.57 -17.36 55.07
N GLY A 272 3.65 -16.07 55.41
CA GLY A 272 3.08 -15.53 56.64
C GLY A 272 1.55 -15.64 56.67
N LEU A 273 0.88 -15.32 55.56
CA LEU A 273 -0.57 -15.43 55.44
C LEU A 273 -1.01 -16.89 55.45
N GLU A 274 -0.36 -17.79 54.72
CA GLU A 274 -0.71 -19.21 54.75
C GLU A 274 -0.47 -19.81 56.15
N TRP A 275 0.57 -19.40 56.87
CA TRP A 275 0.79 -19.84 58.27
C TRP A 275 -0.33 -19.37 59.21
N LEU A 276 -0.85 -18.15 59.01
CA LEU A 276 -1.99 -17.62 59.74
C LEU A 276 -3.31 -18.32 59.37
N PHE A 277 -3.54 -18.60 58.09
CA PHE A 277 -4.70 -19.37 57.61
C PHE A 277 -4.61 -20.85 58.06
N ALA A 278 -3.42 -21.42 58.13
CA ALA A 278 -3.15 -22.80 58.56
C ALA A 278 -3.50 -23.06 60.03
N ARG A 279 -3.37 -22.06 60.91
CA ARG A 279 -3.82 -22.15 62.31
C ARG A 279 -5.32 -22.35 62.49
N GLY A 280 -6.14 -22.15 61.45
CA GLY A 280 -7.58 -22.43 61.44
C GLY A 280 -7.98 -23.85 61.02
N HIS A 281 -7.02 -24.72 60.64
CA HIS A 281 -7.29 -26.01 59.98
C HIS A 281 -7.41 -27.23 60.92
N ALA A 282 -7.61 -27.05 62.23
CA ALA A 282 -7.88 -28.18 63.13
C ALA A 282 -9.09 -29.03 62.68
N GLY A 283 -10.07 -28.43 61.98
CA GLY A 283 -11.19 -29.14 61.34
C GLY A 283 -10.89 -29.74 59.97
N ALA A 284 -9.79 -29.40 59.29
CA ALA A 284 -9.46 -29.89 57.95
C ALA A 284 -8.83 -31.30 58.00
N LEU A 285 -8.10 -31.64 59.07
CA LEU A 285 -7.66 -33.01 59.35
C LEU A 285 -8.82 -33.98 59.59
N MET A 286 -9.94 -33.51 60.19
CA MET A 286 -11.20 -34.27 60.26
C MET A 286 -11.97 -34.27 58.93
N ALA A 287 -11.88 -33.23 58.11
CA ALA A 287 -12.40 -33.27 56.74
C ALA A 287 -11.62 -34.26 55.84
N MET A 288 -10.34 -34.49 56.16
CA MET A 288 -9.44 -35.43 55.47
C MET A 288 -9.84 -36.90 55.69
N SER A 289 -10.39 -37.28 56.86
CA SER A 289 -10.95 -38.62 57.06
C SER A 289 -12.22 -38.84 56.24
N ASN A 290 -13.04 -37.81 56.02
CA ASN A 290 -14.18 -37.85 55.10
C ASN A 290 -13.76 -37.82 53.61
N MET A 291 -12.58 -37.28 53.29
CA MET A 291 -11.97 -37.30 51.94
C MET A 291 -11.49 -38.71 51.52
N LEU A 292 -11.26 -39.61 52.48
CA LEU A 292 -10.95 -41.03 52.29
C LEU A 292 -12.21 -41.93 52.35
N GLY A 293 -13.30 -41.42 52.91
CA GLY A 293 -14.57 -42.12 53.14
C GLY A 293 -15.73 -41.69 52.24
N TRP A 294 -15.50 -40.99 51.12
CA TRP A 294 -16.55 -40.52 50.19
C TRP A 294 -17.23 -41.66 49.38
N ARG A 295 -17.24 -42.89 49.91
CA ARG A 295 -17.80 -44.06 49.21
C ARG A 295 -19.32 -44.19 49.32
N ARG A 296 -20.05 -43.33 50.06
CA ARG A 296 -21.51 -43.47 50.26
C ARG A 296 -22.27 -42.15 50.48
N MET A 297 -23.37 -42.02 49.70
CA MET A 297 -24.60 -41.21 49.84
C MET A 297 -24.69 -39.91 49.00
N GLN A 298 -25.55 -39.82 47.99
CA GLN A 298 -27.04 -39.84 47.98
C GLN A 298 -27.77 -38.66 48.65
N THR A 299 -27.09 -37.63 49.14
CA THR A 299 -27.83 -36.44 49.64
C THR A 299 -27.26 -35.14 49.09
N LEU A 300 -28.15 -34.33 48.53
CA LEU A 300 -28.03 -32.98 47.94
C LEU A 300 -27.39 -31.89 48.84
N ALA A 301 -26.49 -32.24 49.75
CA ALA A 301 -25.83 -31.29 50.63
C ALA A 301 -24.58 -30.69 49.96
N PRO A 302 -24.39 -29.35 49.99
CA PRO A 302 -23.20 -28.70 49.44
C PRO A 302 -21.93 -29.16 50.16
N PRO A 303 -20.75 -29.09 49.51
CA PRO A 303 -19.48 -29.46 50.12
C PRO A 303 -19.30 -28.74 51.46
N SER A 304 -18.86 -29.47 52.48
CA SER A 304 -18.74 -28.92 53.84
C SER A 304 -17.95 -27.60 53.84
N GLY A 305 -18.39 -26.61 54.61
CA GLY A 305 -17.74 -25.30 54.71
C GLY A 305 -16.22 -25.33 54.98
N PRO A 306 -15.64 -26.32 55.68
CA PRO A 306 -14.20 -26.49 55.81
C PRO A 306 -13.49 -26.91 54.52
N MET A 307 -14.13 -27.73 53.68
CA MET A 307 -13.56 -28.20 52.41
C MET A 307 -13.46 -27.09 51.37
N LEU A 308 -14.52 -26.28 51.23
CA LEU A 308 -14.49 -25.10 50.37
C LEU A 308 -13.41 -24.10 50.82
N ARG A 309 -13.26 -23.92 52.14
CA ARG A 309 -12.20 -23.06 52.69
C ARG A 309 -10.79 -23.56 52.35
N ALA A 310 -10.53 -24.86 52.45
CA ALA A 310 -9.23 -25.45 52.10
C ALA A 310 -8.93 -25.41 50.59
N LEU A 311 -9.92 -25.61 49.73
CA LEU A 311 -9.72 -25.62 48.28
C LEU A 311 -9.35 -24.24 47.71
N PHE A 312 -9.98 -23.18 48.25
CA PHE A 312 -9.76 -21.80 47.82
C PHE A 312 -8.73 -21.03 48.68
N SER A 313 -8.17 -21.63 49.75
CA SER A 313 -7.17 -20.95 50.59
C SER A 313 -5.93 -20.48 49.82
N PRO A 314 -5.35 -21.23 48.86
CA PRO A 314 -4.18 -20.75 48.13
C PRO A 314 -4.48 -19.50 47.28
N ALA A 315 -5.65 -19.49 46.64
CA ALA A 315 -6.10 -18.32 45.88
C ALA A 315 -6.36 -17.10 46.79
N ALA A 316 -6.95 -17.31 47.97
CA ALA A 316 -7.16 -16.26 48.95
C ALA A 316 -5.84 -15.68 49.47
N VAL A 317 -4.83 -16.52 49.72
CA VAL A 317 -3.50 -16.09 50.16
C VAL A 317 -2.76 -15.30 49.09
N TRP A 318 -2.81 -15.73 47.82
CA TRP A 318 -2.25 -14.94 46.71
C TRP A 318 -2.95 -13.60 46.50
N MET A 319 -4.29 -13.55 46.61
CA MET A 319 -5.04 -12.29 46.55
C MET A 319 -4.71 -11.35 47.71
N ALA A 320 -4.62 -11.87 48.94
CA ALA A 320 -4.27 -11.07 50.12
C ALA A 320 -2.82 -10.55 50.03
N SER A 321 -1.89 -11.37 49.52
CA SER A 321 -0.51 -10.96 49.26
C SER A 321 -0.43 -9.86 48.18
N ALA A 322 -1.21 -10.00 47.11
CA ALA A 322 -1.33 -8.97 46.07
C ALA A 322 -1.93 -7.67 46.62
N GLY A 323 -2.98 -7.75 47.44
CA GLY A 323 -3.60 -6.60 48.11
C GLY A 323 -2.64 -5.86 49.04
N ALA A 324 -1.84 -6.60 49.83
CA ALA A 324 -0.79 -6.03 50.66
C ALA A 324 0.27 -5.30 49.82
N LEU A 325 0.68 -5.87 48.70
CA LEU A 325 1.62 -5.24 47.75
C LEU A 325 1.02 -4.03 47.04
N VAL A 326 -0.30 -3.99 46.78
CA VAL A 326 -0.99 -2.80 46.24
C VAL A 326 -0.94 -1.65 47.26
N LEU A 327 -1.21 -1.94 48.54
CA LEU A 327 -1.09 -0.96 49.62
C LEU A 327 0.36 -0.48 49.78
N LEU A 328 1.33 -1.40 49.73
CA LEU A 328 2.74 -1.07 49.78
C LEU A 328 3.15 -0.18 48.59
N ARG A 329 2.75 -0.56 47.36
CA ARG A 329 2.94 0.25 46.15
C ARG A 329 2.35 1.65 46.29
N PHE A 330 1.15 1.77 46.86
CA PHE A 330 0.50 3.06 47.12
C PHE A 330 1.28 3.91 48.14
N LEU A 331 1.74 3.32 49.23
CA LEU A 331 2.56 4.00 50.24
C LEU A 331 3.90 4.48 49.65
N PHE A 332 4.63 3.62 48.93
CA PHE A 332 5.89 3.97 48.26
C PHE A 332 5.71 5.04 47.17
N SER A 333 4.54 5.09 46.51
CA SER A 333 4.22 6.16 45.56
C SER A 333 4.09 7.53 46.21
N ARG A 334 3.74 7.60 47.51
CA ARG A 334 3.63 8.84 48.28
C ARG A 334 4.90 9.24 49.04
N LEU A 335 5.76 8.27 49.35
CA LEU A 335 6.97 8.48 50.18
C LEU A 335 8.23 8.82 49.36
N GLY A 336 8.30 8.48 48.07
CA GLY A 336 9.49 8.75 47.24
C GLY A 336 9.56 10.19 46.71
N ARG A 337 10.77 10.78 46.68
CA ARG A 337 11.08 12.04 45.97
C ARG A 337 12.32 11.89 45.06
N SER A 338 12.48 10.75 44.38
CA SER A 338 13.67 10.51 43.55
C SER A 338 13.36 9.92 42.17
N THR A 339 14.36 10.03 41.28
CA THR A 339 14.43 9.50 39.90
C THR A 339 14.16 8.00 39.77
N GLN A 340 14.13 7.23 40.87
CA GLN A 340 13.86 5.78 40.87
C GLN A 340 12.40 5.36 41.11
N GLN A 341 11.47 6.30 41.34
CA GLN A 341 10.04 5.98 41.50
C GLN A 341 9.39 5.16 40.35
N PRO A 342 9.75 5.38 39.07
CA PRO A 342 9.17 4.60 37.97
C PRO A 342 9.54 3.10 38.02
N ALA A 343 10.75 2.78 38.50
CA ALA A 343 11.25 1.40 38.54
C ALA A 343 10.51 0.55 39.59
N TRP A 344 10.30 1.10 40.80
CA TRP A 344 9.60 0.41 41.88
C TRP A 344 8.12 0.19 41.57
N THR A 345 7.43 1.22 41.05
CA THR A 345 6.01 1.11 40.70
C THR A 345 5.77 0.07 39.60
N TYR A 346 6.68 -0.04 38.63
CA TYR A 346 6.65 -1.07 37.59
C TYR A 346 6.96 -2.46 38.16
N ALA A 347 7.98 -2.59 39.00
CA ALA A 347 8.34 -3.85 39.66
C ALA A 347 7.18 -4.42 40.52
N PHE A 348 6.59 -3.60 41.39
CA PHE A 348 5.42 -3.99 42.18
C PHE A 348 4.23 -4.34 41.29
N GLY A 349 3.95 -3.55 40.24
CA GLY A 349 2.87 -3.84 39.29
C GLY A 349 3.00 -5.23 38.66
N ARG A 350 4.23 -5.63 38.28
CA ARG A 350 4.51 -6.96 37.71
C ARG A 350 4.28 -8.08 38.71
N VAL A 351 4.82 -7.98 39.92
CA VAL A 351 4.62 -9.01 40.97
C VAL A 351 3.14 -9.15 41.33
N ILE A 352 2.44 -8.04 41.53
CA ILE A 352 0.99 -8.00 41.83
C ILE A 352 0.19 -8.70 40.72
N SER A 353 0.48 -8.41 39.45
CA SER A 353 -0.23 -9.00 38.32
C SER A 353 -0.11 -10.54 38.28
N ARG A 354 1.06 -11.08 38.65
CA ARG A 354 1.31 -12.53 38.66
C ARG A 354 0.65 -13.23 39.82
N LEU A 355 0.61 -12.60 41.00
CA LEU A 355 -0.14 -13.14 42.13
C LEU A 355 -1.64 -13.20 41.82
N PHE A 356 -2.20 -12.17 41.16
CA PHE A 356 -3.59 -12.23 40.69
C PHE A 356 -3.80 -13.32 39.63
N LEU A 357 -2.85 -13.51 38.72
CA LEU A 357 -2.92 -14.59 37.73
C LEU A 357 -2.93 -15.97 38.40
N LEU A 358 -2.04 -16.22 39.36
CA LEU A 358 -2.00 -17.46 40.13
C LEU A 358 -3.30 -17.69 40.89
N ALA A 359 -3.81 -16.67 41.57
CA ALA A 359 -5.08 -16.74 42.29
C ALA A 359 -6.26 -17.07 41.36
N ALA A 360 -6.35 -16.39 40.21
CA ALA A 360 -7.40 -16.60 39.23
C ALA A 360 -7.32 -17.99 38.59
N LEU A 361 -6.12 -18.44 38.21
CA LEU A 361 -5.90 -19.77 37.63
C LEU A 361 -6.30 -20.86 38.61
N TRP A 362 -5.86 -20.77 39.86
CA TRP A 362 -6.18 -21.76 40.90
C TRP A 362 -7.66 -21.79 41.23
N ALA A 363 -8.27 -20.62 41.45
CA ALA A 363 -9.71 -20.53 41.70
C ALA A 363 -10.52 -21.09 40.52
N GLY A 364 -10.11 -20.80 39.28
CA GLY A 364 -10.75 -21.33 38.08
C GLY A 364 -10.69 -22.85 37.98
N ILE A 365 -9.52 -23.45 38.21
CA ILE A 365 -9.35 -24.91 38.20
C ILE A 365 -10.12 -25.56 39.35
N ALA A 366 -10.10 -24.96 40.55
CA ALA A 366 -10.89 -25.40 41.71
C ALA A 366 -12.41 -25.39 41.44
N LEU A 367 -12.92 -24.33 40.78
CA LEU A 367 -14.32 -24.26 40.35
C LEU A 367 -14.67 -25.34 39.32
N CYS A 368 -13.79 -25.59 38.35
CA CYS A 368 -13.99 -26.66 37.37
C CYS A 368 -13.96 -28.05 38.03
N TRP A 369 -13.12 -28.24 39.04
CA TRP A 369 -13.08 -29.47 39.83
C TRP A 369 -14.38 -29.69 40.60
N LEU A 370 -14.93 -28.65 41.26
CA LEU A 370 -16.24 -28.73 41.92
C LEU A 370 -17.36 -29.11 40.94
N GLY A 371 -17.36 -28.51 39.74
CA GLY A 371 -18.29 -28.87 38.66
C GLY A 371 -18.12 -30.33 38.20
N GLY A 372 -16.89 -30.79 38.01
CA GLY A 372 -16.60 -32.17 37.60
C GLY A 372 -16.97 -33.20 38.66
N ALA A 373 -16.72 -32.90 39.94
CA ALA A 373 -17.10 -33.74 41.07
C ALA A 373 -18.63 -33.85 41.20
N TRP A 374 -19.37 -32.75 40.99
CA TRP A 374 -20.84 -32.75 41.01
C TRP A 374 -21.46 -33.61 39.89
N ILE A 375 -20.87 -33.57 38.70
CA ILE A 375 -21.39 -34.31 37.53
C ILE A 375 -20.98 -35.79 37.55
N GLY A 376 -19.77 -36.09 38.03
CA GLY A 376 -19.14 -37.41 37.88
C GLY A 376 -19.82 -38.57 38.60
N GLU A 377 -20.59 -38.31 39.67
CA GLU A 377 -21.25 -39.37 40.45
C GLU A 377 -22.56 -39.86 39.80
N ASP A 378 -23.41 -38.96 39.28
CA ASP A 378 -24.70 -39.37 38.68
C ASP A 378 -24.58 -39.73 37.19
N TRP A 379 -23.65 -39.11 36.45
CA TRP A 379 -23.56 -39.27 35.00
C TRP A 379 -22.94 -40.61 34.58
N PHE A 380 -21.82 -41.03 35.18
CA PHE A 380 -21.13 -42.27 34.80
C PHE A 380 -21.87 -43.54 35.25
N HIS A 381 -22.72 -43.44 36.29
CA HIS A 381 -23.57 -44.54 36.71
C HIS A 381 -24.84 -44.69 35.84
N SER A 382 -25.39 -43.60 35.31
CA SER A 382 -26.59 -43.61 34.45
C SER A 382 -26.27 -43.88 32.97
N VAL A 383 -25.09 -43.48 32.50
CA VAL A 383 -24.63 -43.67 31.13
C VAL A 383 -23.50 -44.70 31.15
N GLY A 384 -23.86 -45.99 31.09
CA GLY A 384 -22.86 -47.07 31.07
C GLY A 384 -21.77 -46.78 30.04
N VAL A 385 -20.50 -46.91 30.42
CA VAL A 385 -19.33 -46.49 29.62
C VAL A 385 -19.34 -47.05 28.18
N GLN A 386 -19.97 -48.22 27.96
CA GLN A 386 -20.18 -48.80 26.63
C GLN A 386 -21.12 -47.99 25.72
N SER A 387 -22.12 -47.30 26.28
CA SER A 387 -23.08 -46.46 25.53
C SER A 387 -22.47 -45.14 25.03
N LEU A 388 -21.46 -44.61 25.72
CA LEU A 388 -20.69 -43.43 25.29
C LEU A 388 -19.87 -43.69 24.01
N PHE A 389 -19.31 -44.89 23.85
CA PHE A 389 -18.53 -45.25 22.66
C PHE A 389 -19.41 -45.65 21.47
N VAL A 390 -20.57 -46.28 21.70
CA VAL A 390 -21.44 -46.77 20.62
C VAL A 390 -22.44 -45.71 20.12
N ALA A 391 -23.00 -44.87 21.00
CA ALA A 391 -23.95 -43.82 20.62
C ALA A 391 -23.30 -42.42 20.48
N GLY A 392 -22.18 -42.18 21.15
CA GLY A 392 -21.51 -40.87 21.17
C GLY A 392 -20.77 -40.53 19.87
N GLY A 393 -20.21 -41.50 19.16
CA GLY A 393 -19.47 -41.28 17.92
C GLY A 393 -20.31 -40.61 16.80
N PRO A 394 -21.49 -41.16 16.44
CA PRO A 394 -22.36 -40.57 15.43
C PRO A 394 -22.97 -39.23 15.85
N VAL A 395 -23.33 -39.08 17.13
CA VAL A 395 -23.91 -37.84 17.67
C VAL A 395 -22.86 -36.73 17.75
N LEU A 396 -21.63 -37.05 18.17
CA LEU A 396 -20.50 -36.13 18.19
C LEU A 396 -20.10 -35.74 16.77
N ALA A 397 -20.03 -36.69 15.83
CA ALA A 397 -19.75 -36.40 14.43
C ALA A 397 -20.86 -35.54 13.79
N GLY A 398 -22.14 -35.84 14.05
CA GLY A 398 -23.29 -35.07 13.59
C GLY A 398 -23.34 -33.67 14.22
N PHE A 399 -23.04 -33.56 15.51
CA PHE A 399 -22.93 -32.28 16.22
C PHE A 399 -21.75 -31.46 15.72
N LEU A 400 -20.59 -32.08 15.52
CA LEU A 400 -19.40 -31.44 14.99
C LEU A 400 -19.64 -30.95 13.56
N MET A 401 -20.30 -31.76 12.73
CA MET A 401 -20.73 -31.36 11.38
C MET A 401 -21.80 -30.26 11.41
N ALA A 402 -22.73 -30.27 12.36
CA ALA A 402 -23.74 -29.22 12.53
C ALA A 402 -23.12 -27.91 13.05
N VAL A 403 -22.13 -28.00 13.93
CA VAL A 403 -21.36 -26.87 14.46
C VAL A 403 -20.46 -26.30 13.39
N LEU A 404 -19.74 -27.15 12.64
CA LEU A 404 -18.94 -26.76 11.47
C LEU A 404 -19.81 -26.09 10.41
N THR A 405 -20.93 -26.69 10.02
CA THR A 405 -21.83 -26.10 9.01
C THR A 405 -22.49 -24.81 9.48
N ARG A 406 -22.82 -24.68 10.78
CA ARG A 406 -23.34 -23.42 11.34
C ARG A 406 -22.25 -22.36 11.53
N LEU A 407 -21.03 -22.74 11.91
CA LEU A 407 -19.87 -21.85 11.98
C LEU A 407 -19.50 -21.38 10.58
N GLN A 408 -19.40 -22.28 9.60
CA GLN A 408 -19.17 -21.99 8.19
C GLN A 408 -20.24 -21.02 7.66
N LYS A 409 -21.54 -21.32 7.84
CA LYS A 409 -22.63 -20.40 7.46
C LYS A 409 -22.59 -19.05 8.18
N ARG A 410 -22.01 -18.94 9.38
CA ARG A 410 -21.96 -17.69 10.17
C ARG A 410 -20.70 -16.88 9.91
N PHE A 411 -19.55 -17.50 9.68
CA PHE A 411 -18.33 -16.84 9.20
C PHE A 411 -18.53 -16.28 7.78
N THR A 412 -19.43 -16.86 6.98
CA THR A 412 -19.84 -16.34 5.68
C THR A 412 -20.91 -15.24 5.76
N LEU A 413 -21.37 -14.83 6.94
CA LEU A 413 -22.37 -13.78 7.14
C LEU A 413 -21.76 -12.60 7.90
N GLU A 414 -20.58 -12.12 7.51
CA GLU A 414 -20.22 -10.73 7.82
C GLU A 414 -20.79 -9.82 6.72
N PRO A 415 -21.72 -8.90 7.07
CA PRO A 415 -22.07 -7.79 6.19
C PRO A 415 -20.91 -6.79 6.14
N SER A 416 -20.57 -6.39 4.92
CA SER A 416 -19.50 -5.45 4.53
C SER A 416 -19.83 -3.97 4.82
N ARG A 417 -20.80 -3.68 5.70
CA ARG A 417 -21.05 -2.33 6.23
C ARG A 417 -20.65 -2.23 7.69
N PRO A 418 -19.86 -1.21 8.10
CA PRO A 418 -19.95 -0.70 9.46
C PRO A 418 -21.29 0.04 9.60
N SER A 419 -22.40 -0.70 9.63
CA SER A 419 -23.67 -0.13 10.08
C SER A 419 -23.50 0.28 11.55
N VAL A 420 -24.02 1.44 11.94
CA VAL A 420 -24.21 1.83 13.35
C VAL A 420 -24.63 0.58 14.11
N PRO A 421 -23.83 0.07 15.07
CA PRO A 421 -24.00 -1.30 15.49
C PRO A 421 -25.37 -1.46 16.14
N GLY A 422 -26.28 -2.17 15.47
CA GLY A 422 -27.45 -2.72 16.16
C GLY A 422 -26.97 -3.52 17.36
N LYS A 423 -27.77 -3.59 18.43
CA LYS A 423 -27.39 -4.28 19.69
C LYS A 423 -26.81 -5.70 19.46
N ARG A 424 -27.29 -6.40 18.43
CA ARG A 424 -26.81 -7.74 18.01
C ARG A 424 -25.42 -7.74 17.35
N ALA A 425 -25.03 -6.70 16.62
CA ALA A 425 -23.72 -6.62 15.95
C ALA A 425 -22.57 -6.32 16.94
N ARG A 426 -22.84 -5.55 18.00
CA ARG A 426 -21.89 -5.30 19.10
C ARG A 426 -21.55 -6.54 19.93
N ALA A 427 -22.50 -7.47 20.08
CA ALA A 427 -22.29 -8.69 20.87
C ALA A 427 -21.52 -9.80 20.13
N ARG A 428 -21.55 -9.80 18.79
CA ARG A 428 -20.92 -10.83 17.94
C ARG A 428 -19.41 -11.05 18.19
N PRO A 429 -18.55 -10.01 18.23
CA PRO A 429 -17.11 -10.23 18.43
C PRO A 429 -16.77 -10.79 19.82
N VAL A 430 -17.67 -10.66 20.80
CA VAL A 430 -17.49 -11.19 22.16
C VAL A 430 -18.08 -12.60 22.30
N ALA A 431 -19.16 -12.91 21.56
CA ALA A 431 -19.88 -14.17 21.67
C ALA A 431 -19.05 -15.40 21.26
N ILE A 432 -18.25 -15.31 20.18
CA ILE A 432 -17.43 -16.45 19.71
C ILE A 432 -16.29 -16.77 20.68
N PRO A 433 -15.47 -15.80 21.16
CA PRO A 433 -14.50 -16.05 22.21
C PRO A 433 -15.13 -16.61 23.49
N LEU A 434 -16.28 -16.07 23.91
CA LEU A 434 -16.99 -16.53 25.10
C LEU A 434 -17.48 -17.97 24.95
N LEU A 435 -18.11 -18.31 23.81
CA LEU A 435 -18.55 -19.67 23.51
C LEU A 435 -17.36 -20.64 23.47
N SER A 436 -16.25 -20.22 22.86
CA SER A 436 -15.02 -21.02 22.82
C SER A 436 -14.49 -21.26 24.24
N ALA A 437 -14.47 -20.24 25.09
CA ALA A 437 -14.08 -20.38 26.49
C ALA A 437 -15.01 -21.33 27.26
N VAL A 438 -16.32 -21.24 27.06
CA VAL A 438 -17.31 -22.16 27.67
C VAL A 438 -17.05 -23.61 27.24
N VAL A 439 -16.81 -23.87 25.96
CA VAL A 439 -16.52 -25.23 25.48
C VAL A 439 -15.21 -25.77 26.08
N VAL A 440 -14.15 -24.95 26.17
CA VAL A 440 -12.90 -25.35 26.84
C VAL A 440 -13.13 -25.67 28.32
N VAL A 441 -13.95 -24.87 29.03
CA VAL A 441 -14.33 -25.13 30.42
C VAL A 441 -15.11 -26.44 30.54
N LEU A 442 -16.02 -26.74 29.62
CA LEU A 442 -16.74 -28.02 29.60
C LEU A 442 -15.80 -29.22 29.36
N PHE A 443 -14.81 -29.09 28.48
CA PHE A 443 -13.76 -30.10 28.31
C PHE A 443 -12.99 -30.34 29.62
N LEU A 444 -12.62 -29.26 30.31
CA LEU A 444 -11.91 -29.35 31.59
C LEU A 444 -12.78 -30.01 32.67
N ILE A 445 -14.07 -29.66 32.77
CA ILE A 445 -15.03 -30.28 33.68
C ILE A 445 -15.19 -31.78 33.38
N GLY A 446 -15.28 -32.16 32.09
CA GLY A 446 -15.37 -33.56 31.67
C GLY A 446 -14.13 -34.36 32.06
N VAL A 447 -12.93 -33.81 31.87
CA VAL A 447 -11.67 -34.42 32.30
C VAL A 447 -11.60 -34.53 33.83
N MET A 448 -12.04 -33.49 34.56
CA MET A 448 -12.12 -33.53 36.03
C MET A 448 -13.05 -34.64 36.52
N ALA A 449 -14.20 -34.84 35.86
CA ALA A 449 -15.13 -35.92 36.17
C ALA A 449 -14.51 -37.30 35.89
N LEU A 450 -13.78 -37.46 34.78
CA LEU A 450 -13.05 -38.69 34.46
C LEU A 450 -11.96 -39.01 35.50
N VAL A 451 -11.18 -38.02 35.90
CA VAL A 451 -10.13 -38.18 36.93
C VAL A 451 -10.75 -38.52 38.29
N SER A 452 -11.84 -37.85 38.65
CA SER A 452 -12.60 -38.16 39.88
C SER A 452 -13.13 -39.60 39.87
N HIS A 453 -13.72 -40.03 38.75
CA HIS A 453 -14.20 -41.41 38.60
C HIS A 453 -13.05 -42.43 38.72
N ALA A 454 -11.94 -42.22 37.99
CA ALA A 454 -10.77 -43.09 38.07
C ALA A 454 -10.20 -43.16 39.49
N ARG A 455 -10.30 -42.07 40.26
CA ARG A 455 -9.94 -42.04 41.68
C ARG A 455 -10.83 -42.93 42.53
N THR A 456 -12.16 -42.87 42.37
CA THR A 456 -13.09 -43.72 43.15
C THR A 456 -12.84 -45.22 42.92
N GLN A 457 -12.36 -45.57 41.73
CA GLN A 457 -12.02 -46.94 41.31
C GLN A 457 -10.58 -47.35 41.61
N GLY A 458 -9.73 -46.45 42.13
CA GLY A 458 -8.31 -46.73 42.39
C GLY A 458 -7.43 -46.84 41.13
N GLN A 459 -7.88 -46.31 39.99
CA GLN A 459 -7.26 -46.45 38.66
C GLN A 459 -6.43 -45.22 38.23
N LEU A 460 -6.01 -44.35 39.16
CA LEU A 460 -5.27 -43.13 38.83
C LEU A 460 -3.91 -43.39 38.16
N LEU A 461 -3.15 -44.38 38.63
CA LEU A 461 -1.85 -44.72 38.05
C LEU A 461 -1.98 -45.24 36.60
N PRO A 462 -2.89 -46.19 36.29
CA PRO A 462 -3.21 -46.57 34.91
C PRO A 462 -3.61 -45.39 34.02
N LEU A 463 -4.48 -44.49 34.53
CA LEU A 463 -4.91 -43.30 33.78
C LEU A 463 -3.73 -42.35 33.48
N PHE A 464 -2.86 -42.13 34.46
CA PHE A 464 -1.64 -41.34 34.28
C PHE A 464 -0.72 -41.96 33.23
N LEU A 465 -0.43 -43.26 33.32
CA LEU A 465 0.44 -43.95 32.37
C LEU A 465 -0.13 -43.92 30.95
N LEU A 466 -1.45 -44.08 30.81
CA LEU A 466 -2.15 -43.96 29.52
C LEU A 466 -2.04 -42.54 28.95
N ALA A 467 -2.35 -41.52 29.74
CA ALA A 467 -2.28 -40.12 29.30
C ALA A 467 -0.85 -39.69 28.97
N ALA A 468 0.13 -40.12 29.77
CA ALA A 468 1.55 -39.90 29.51
C ALA A 468 1.99 -40.62 28.23
N GLY A 469 1.60 -41.88 28.07
CA GLY A 469 1.87 -42.67 26.87
C GLY A 469 1.32 -42.04 25.59
N ILE A 470 0.06 -41.58 25.60
CA ILE A 470 -0.55 -40.88 24.46
C ILE A 470 0.16 -39.55 24.18
N THR A 471 0.53 -38.78 25.21
CA THR A 471 1.23 -37.50 25.03
C THR A 471 2.63 -37.70 24.44
N VAL A 472 3.36 -38.71 24.94
CA VAL A 472 4.67 -39.12 24.40
C VAL A 472 4.53 -39.63 22.97
N ALA A 473 3.57 -40.52 22.69
CA ALA A 473 3.30 -40.98 21.33
C ALA A 473 2.92 -39.83 20.40
N THR A 474 2.18 -38.83 20.89
CA THR A 474 1.87 -37.63 20.11
C THR A 474 3.15 -36.87 19.79
N LEU A 475 4.03 -36.66 20.76
CA LEU A 475 5.29 -35.94 20.56
C LEU A 475 6.18 -36.60 19.49
N PHE A 476 6.21 -37.93 19.41
CA PHE A 476 7.11 -38.68 18.52
C PHE A 476 6.48 -39.13 17.19
N CYS A 477 5.19 -39.42 17.17
CA CYS A 477 4.52 -40.06 16.02
C CYS A 477 3.53 -39.14 15.30
N PHE A 478 3.14 -38.00 15.89
CA PHE A 478 2.08 -37.16 15.36
C PHE A 478 2.62 -36.06 14.44
N ASP A 479 2.85 -36.39 13.16
CA ASP A 479 3.13 -35.36 12.15
C ASP A 479 1.86 -34.54 11.88
N THR A 480 1.92 -33.24 12.17
CA THR A 480 0.79 -32.33 12.00
C THR A 480 0.30 -32.27 10.55
N THR A 481 1.20 -32.45 9.60
CA THR A 481 0.91 -32.38 8.17
C THR A 481 0.22 -33.64 7.66
N ARG A 482 0.59 -34.81 8.20
CA ARG A 482 0.07 -36.13 7.77
C ARG A 482 -1.21 -36.53 8.50
N MET A 483 -1.29 -36.25 9.80
CA MET A 483 -2.45 -36.58 10.64
C MET A 483 -3.57 -35.53 10.54
N GLY A 484 -3.35 -34.42 9.82
CA GLY A 484 -4.31 -33.33 9.65
C GLY A 484 -5.22 -33.48 8.41
N LEU A 485 -6.24 -32.63 8.34
CA LEU A 485 -7.07 -32.48 7.14
C LEU A 485 -6.29 -31.95 5.93
N HIS A 486 -5.10 -31.38 6.15
CA HIS A 486 -4.20 -30.89 5.11
C HIS A 486 -3.96 -31.93 4.01
N HIS A 487 -3.61 -33.17 4.34
CA HIS A 487 -3.30 -34.19 3.32
C HIS A 487 -4.53 -34.51 2.44
N PHE A 488 -5.70 -34.66 3.07
CA PHE A 488 -6.95 -34.88 2.34
C PHE A 488 -7.28 -33.70 1.43
N TYR A 489 -7.23 -32.47 1.96
CA TYR A 489 -7.51 -31.27 1.18
C TYR A 489 -6.52 -31.09 0.02
N ARG A 490 -5.22 -31.26 0.28
CA ARG A 490 -4.15 -31.28 -0.72
C ARG A 490 -4.44 -32.29 -1.83
N SER A 491 -4.79 -33.53 -1.47
CA SER A 491 -5.04 -34.57 -2.47
C SER A 491 -6.22 -34.24 -3.38
N ARG A 492 -7.28 -33.61 -2.85
CA ARG A 492 -8.44 -33.19 -3.63
C ARG A 492 -8.12 -32.02 -4.55
N LEU A 493 -7.39 -31.02 -4.05
CA LEU A 493 -6.95 -29.88 -4.87
C LEU A 493 -5.96 -30.30 -5.95
N ALA A 494 -4.97 -31.14 -5.62
CA ALA A 494 -4.00 -31.67 -6.57
C ALA A 494 -4.71 -32.47 -7.67
N ARG A 495 -5.68 -33.33 -7.30
CA ARG A 495 -6.46 -34.08 -8.29
C ARG A 495 -7.25 -33.16 -9.21
N ALA A 496 -7.98 -32.18 -8.65
CA ALA A 496 -8.85 -31.29 -9.41
C ALA A 496 -8.08 -30.34 -10.33
N TYR A 497 -7.05 -29.66 -9.82
CA TYR A 497 -6.35 -28.60 -10.55
C TYR A 497 -5.07 -29.09 -11.20
N LEU A 498 -4.19 -29.80 -10.49
CA LEU A 498 -2.94 -30.26 -11.08
C LEU A 498 -3.17 -31.48 -12.00
N GLY A 499 -4.11 -32.36 -11.66
CA GLY A 499 -4.52 -33.49 -12.51
C GLY A 499 -5.11 -33.06 -13.86
N ALA A 500 -5.80 -31.91 -13.90
CA ALA A 500 -6.31 -31.32 -15.16
C ALA A 500 -5.20 -31.00 -16.17
N SER A 501 -3.96 -30.78 -15.70
CA SER A 501 -2.83 -30.49 -16.57
C SER A 501 -2.17 -31.74 -17.18
N LEU A 502 -2.65 -32.95 -16.90
CA LEU A 502 -2.15 -34.17 -17.55
C LEU A 502 -2.84 -34.42 -18.90
N PRO A 503 -2.15 -35.08 -19.86
CA PRO A 503 -2.75 -35.45 -21.15
C PRO A 503 -3.96 -36.39 -21.04
N ASP A 504 -4.01 -37.24 -20.02
CA ASP A 504 -5.10 -38.23 -19.79
C ASP A 504 -6.26 -37.70 -18.93
N SER A 505 -6.47 -36.38 -18.88
CA SER A 505 -7.36 -35.72 -17.91
C SER A 505 -8.84 -36.12 -17.99
N GLY A 506 -9.33 -36.65 -19.12
CA GLY A 506 -10.77 -36.88 -19.38
C GLY A 506 -11.25 -38.33 -19.33
N ARG A 507 -10.45 -39.29 -18.86
CA ARG A 507 -10.94 -40.65 -18.57
C ARG A 507 -11.69 -40.71 -17.24
N ALA A 508 -12.80 -41.45 -17.18
CA ALA A 508 -13.65 -41.62 -15.99
C ALA A 508 -12.88 -42.34 -14.87
N GLU A 509 -12.27 -41.58 -13.96
CA GLU A 509 -11.25 -42.09 -13.04
C GLU A 509 -11.48 -41.60 -11.59
N PRO A 510 -10.98 -42.35 -10.59
CA PRO A 510 -11.31 -42.14 -9.19
C PRO A 510 -10.94 -40.73 -8.71
N ALA A 511 -11.73 -40.19 -7.77
CA ALA A 511 -11.52 -38.86 -7.22
C ALA A 511 -10.27 -38.73 -6.31
N SER A 512 -9.44 -39.77 -6.21
CA SER A 512 -8.19 -39.78 -5.45
C SER A 512 -7.03 -39.22 -6.28
N GLU A 513 -6.13 -38.49 -5.62
CA GLU A 513 -4.85 -38.02 -6.19
C GLU A 513 -4.06 -39.20 -6.79
N ARG A 514 -3.59 -39.04 -8.03
CA ARG A 514 -2.60 -39.92 -8.64
C ARG A 514 -1.20 -39.42 -8.29
N ARG A 515 -0.22 -40.32 -8.23
CA ARG A 515 1.19 -39.96 -7.99
C ARG A 515 1.73 -38.95 -9.00
N THR A 516 1.20 -38.96 -10.22
CA THR A 516 1.57 -38.05 -11.31
C THR A 516 0.87 -36.70 -11.26
N ASP A 517 -0.13 -36.51 -10.38
CA ASP A 517 -0.91 -35.26 -10.35
C ASP A 517 -0.05 -34.11 -9.80
N ASP A 518 0.80 -34.37 -8.80
CA ASP A 518 1.62 -33.34 -8.13
C ASP A 518 3.07 -33.29 -8.65
N LEU A 519 3.74 -32.15 -8.46
CA LEU A 519 5.13 -31.88 -8.86
C LEU A 519 5.88 -31.23 -7.70
N PRO A 520 7.17 -31.55 -7.45
CA PRO A 520 7.99 -30.74 -6.56
C PRO A 520 8.20 -29.35 -7.16
N LEU A 521 8.23 -28.29 -6.35
CA LEU A 521 8.45 -26.93 -6.86
C LEU A 521 9.80 -26.80 -7.61
N THR A 522 10.82 -27.55 -7.22
CA THR A 522 12.13 -27.57 -7.92
C THR A 522 12.04 -28.12 -9.35
N ALA A 523 11.09 -29.02 -9.65
CA ALA A 523 10.88 -29.53 -11.01
C ALA A 523 10.28 -28.47 -11.96
N LEU A 524 9.87 -27.32 -11.43
CA LEU A 524 9.39 -26.19 -12.24
C LEU A 524 10.56 -25.31 -12.74
N ASN A 525 11.81 -25.61 -12.38
CA ASN A 525 13.00 -24.77 -12.62
C ASN A 525 13.85 -25.18 -13.85
N HIS A 526 13.32 -25.96 -14.80
CA HIS A 526 14.13 -26.47 -15.92
C HIS A 526 14.32 -25.45 -17.07
N SER A 527 15.60 -25.11 -17.34
CA SER A 527 16.30 -24.70 -18.58
C SER A 527 15.74 -23.65 -19.56
N VAL A 528 14.54 -23.12 -19.37
CA VAL A 528 14.05 -21.91 -20.06
C VAL A 528 13.52 -20.97 -18.97
N PRO A 529 13.75 -19.64 -19.01
CA PRO A 529 13.10 -18.75 -18.06
C PRO A 529 11.59 -18.82 -18.29
N ALA A 530 10.94 -19.68 -17.53
CA ALA A 530 9.52 -19.97 -17.64
C ALA A 530 8.74 -18.79 -17.03
N ARG A 531 8.75 -17.63 -17.69
CA ARG A 531 7.91 -16.48 -17.34
C ARG A 531 6.42 -16.80 -17.56
N PRO A 532 5.52 -16.43 -16.63
CA PRO A 532 5.81 -15.77 -15.36
C PRO A 532 6.34 -16.73 -14.28
N LEU A 533 7.21 -16.23 -13.40
CA LEU A 533 7.57 -16.89 -12.14
C LEU A 533 6.38 -16.86 -11.20
N HIS A 534 5.94 -18.04 -10.77
CA HIS A 534 4.80 -18.19 -9.86
C HIS A 534 5.21 -17.93 -8.41
N LEU A 535 4.63 -16.90 -7.80
CA LEU A 535 4.70 -16.53 -6.40
C LEU A 535 3.42 -17.02 -5.70
N ILE A 536 3.56 -18.06 -4.88
CA ILE A 536 2.45 -18.62 -4.10
C ILE A 536 2.46 -17.96 -2.73
N CYS A 537 1.58 -16.99 -2.53
CA CYS A 537 1.53 -16.17 -1.31
C CYS A 537 0.78 -16.91 -0.20
N CYS A 538 1.41 -16.98 0.97
CA CYS A 538 0.92 -17.58 2.20
C CYS A 538 1.06 -16.59 3.36
N ALA A 539 0.32 -16.81 4.44
CA ALA A 539 0.51 -16.09 5.69
C ALA A 539 1.34 -16.93 6.67
N ALA A 540 2.51 -16.42 7.06
CA ALA A 540 3.32 -16.97 8.14
C ALA A 540 2.76 -16.52 9.50
N ASN A 541 2.15 -17.43 10.25
CA ASN A 541 1.47 -17.11 11.50
C ASN A 541 2.43 -16.68 12.60
N ASP A 542 2.14 -15.53 13.20
CA ASP A 542 2.98 -14.84 14.17
C ASP A 542 2.16 -14.33 15.36
N LEU A 543 1.61 -15.29 16.11
CA LEU A 543 0.69 -15.03 17.23
C LEU A 543 1.43 -14.62 18.51
N ARG A 544 2.68 -15.10 18.69
CA ARG A 544 3.58 -14.70 19.77
C ARG A 544 4.90 -14.16 19.20
N PRO A 545 4.87 -13.00 18.50
CA PRO A 545 6.05 -12.40 17.91
C PRO A 545 7.10 -12.12 18.98
N LYS A 546 8.39 -12.13 18.59
CA LYS A 546 9.47 -11.68 19.48
C LYS A 546 9.33 -10.17 19.77
N ASP A 547 8.91 -9.40 18.77
CA ASP A 547 8.61 -7.97 18.87
C ASP A 547 7.22 -7.71 18.28
N SER A 548 6.25 -7.42 19.16
CA SER A 548 4.86 -7.18 18.76
C SER A 548 4.67 -5.84 18.03
N MET A 549 5.57 -4.88 18.24
CA MET A 549 5.49 -3.54 17.64
C MET A 549 5.96 -3.56 16.19
N ARG A 550 7.00 -4.34 15.87
CA ARG A 550 7.47 -4.54 14.48
C ARG A 550 6.43 -5.11 13.53
N ASN A 551 5.51 -5.94 14.03
CA ASN A 551 4.44 -6.52 13.23
C ASN A 551 3.09 -5.79 13.41
N LEU A 552 3.07 -4.61 14.05
CA LEU A 552 1.87 -3.80 14.32
C LEU A 552 0.66 -4.60 14.84
N GLY A 553 0.93 -5.68 15.60
CA GLY A 553 -0.12 -6.59 16.06
C GLY A 553 -0.83 -7.43 14.98
N ARG A 554 -0.46 -7.37 13.69
CA ARG A 554 -1.15 -8.02 12.54
C ARG A 554 -1.33 -9.53 12.67
N GLY A 555 -0.45 -10.21 13.41
CA GLY A 555 -0.60 -11.63 13.75
C GLY A 555 -0.14 -12.62 12.68
N ALA A 556 0.26 -12.14 11.51
CA ALA A 556 0.97 -12.90 10.49
C ALA A 556 1.94 -11.99 9.73
N GLN A 557 2.87 -12.60 9.01
CA GLN A 557 3.77 -11.92 8.05
C GLN A 557 3.60 -12.55 6.66
N SER A 558 3.96 -11.82 5.61
CA SER A 558 3.96 -12.36 4.25
C SER A 558 4.97 -13.49 4.12
N ALA A 559 4.58 -14.59 3.48
CA ALA A 559 5.47 -15.65 3.05
C ALA A 559 5.18 -16.04 1.60
N VAL A 560 6.22 -16.34 0.83
CA VAL A 560 6.09 -16.75 -0.57
C VAL A 560 6.83 -18.05 -0.80
N LEU A 561 6.18 -18.98 -1.49
CA LEU A 561 6.79 -20.20 -2.03
C LEU A 561 6.88 -20.06 -3.55
N SER A 562 8.03 -20.39 -4.13
CA SER A 562 8.23 -20.39 -5.59
C SER A 562 9.14 -21.55 -6.01
N ALA A 563 9.30 -21.74 -7.32
CA ALA A 563 10.24 -22.72 -7.89
C ALA A 563 11.69 -22.50 -7.43
N VAL A 564 12.05 -21.25 -7.11
CA VAL A 564 13.43 -20.85 -6.76
C VAL A 564 13.69 -20.97 -5.26
N GLY A 565 12.69 -20.69 -4.42
CA GLY A 565 12.89 -20.69 -2.97
C GLY A 565 11.67 -20.29 -2.16
N MET A 566 11.94 -19.93 -0.91
CA MET A 566 10.95 -19.44 0.04
C MET A 566 11.38 -18.10 0.64
N SER A 567 10.44 -17.16 0.77
CA SER A 567 10.62 -15.94 1.56
C SER A 567 9.63 -15.88 2.72
N VAL A 568 10.05 -15.29 3.84
CA VAL A 568 9.22 -14.98 5.02
C VAL A 568 9.64 -13.60 5.52
N ALA A 569 8.72 -12.63 5.45
CA ALA A 569 9.04 -11.22 5.60
C ALA A 569 10.29 -10.87 4.76
N HIS A 570 11.24 -10.11 5.29
CA HIS A 570 12.47 -9.68 4.59
C HIS A 570 13.47 -10.81 4.32
N GLU A 571 13.28 -12.02 4.88
CA GLU A 571 14.24 -13.11 4.78
C GLU A 571 13.86 -14.06 3.64
N ALA A 572 14.82 -14.44 2.80
CA ALA A 572 14.61 -15.36 1.69
C ALA A 572 15.79 -16.31 1.51
N ALA A 573 15.52 -17.54 1.07
CA ALA A 573 16.54 -18.50 0.69
C ALA A 573 16.04 -19.42 -0.42
N GLY A 574 16.95 -19.78 -1.33
CA GLY A 574 16.70 -20.81 -2.34
C GLY A 574 16.63 -22.22 -1.75
N TRP A 575 16.04 -23.16 -2.49
CA TRP A 575 16.01 -24.57 -2.09
C TRP A 575 17.42 -25.17 -1.97
N THR A 576 17.61 -26.18 -1.12
CA THR A 576 18.94 -26.79 -0.87
C THR A 576 19.11 -28.17 -1.49
N SER A 577 18.02 -28.84 -1.86
CA SER A 577 18.03 -30.14 -2.55
C SER A 577 16.88 -30.28 -3.54
N GLU A 578 17.09 -31.10 -4.57
CA GLU A 578 16.07 -31.50 -5.53
C GLU A 578 15.19 -32.59 -4.91
N GLY A 579 14.08 -32.20 -4.28
CA GLY A 579 13.17 -33.17 -3.65
C GLY A 579 12.15 -32.49 -2.74
N THR A 580 11.32 -33.28 -2.06
CA THR A 580 10.34 -32.81 -1.06
C THR A 580 10.76 -33.08 0.38
N SER A 581 12.00 -33.53 0.59
CA SER A 581 12.51 -33.89 1.90
C SER A 581 12.67 -32.64 2.77
N ARG A 582 11.80 -32.49 3.77
CA ARG A 582 11.88 -31.40 4.75
C ARG A 582 13.21 -31.38 5.51
N ARG A 583 13.84 -32.56 5.70
CA ARG A 583 15.13 -32.73 6.38
C ARG A 583 16.28 -32.19 5.53
N GLU A 584 16.34 -32.59 4.27
CA GLU A 584 17.41 -32.18 3.33
C GLU A 584 17.15 -30.79 2.73
N GLY A 585 15.98 -30.21 3.00
CA GLY A 585 15.59 -28.91 2.49
C GLY A 585 15.12 -28.84 1.08
N GLY A 586 14.48 -29.92 0.69
CA GLY A 586 13.71 -29.97 -0.51
C GLY A 586 12.61 -28.90 -0.49
N ALA A 587 12.11 -28.57 -1.66
CA ALA A 587 10.94 -27.73 -1.79
C ALA A 587 9.66 -28.52 -1.49
N PRO A 588 8.63 -27.93 -0.89
CA PRO A 588 7.33 -28.60 -0.82
C PRO A 588 6.84 -28.89 -2.24
N SER A 589 5.90 -29.83 -2.37
CA SER A 589 5.24 -30.02 -3.66
C SER A 589 4.35 -28.82 -4.00
N LEU A 590 4.10 -28.61 -5.29
CA LEU A 590 3.22 -27.54 -5.78
C LEU A 590 1.84 -27.67 -5.16
N GLY A 591 1.32 -28.90 -5.03
CA GLY A 591 0.07 -29.18 -4.34
C GLY A 591 0.09 -28.77 -2.86
N ALA A 592 1.18 -29.03 -2.13
CA ALA A 592 1.32 -28.60 -0.74
C ALA A 592 1.40 -27.07 -0.61
N ALA A 593 2.12 -26.39 -1.50
CA ALA A 593 2.20 -24.93 -1.54
C ALA A 593 0.85 -24.28 -1.86
N MET A 594 0.15 -24.80 -2.88
CA MET A 594 -1.21 -24.42 -3.26
C MET A 594 -2.19 -24.59 -2.09
N THR A 595 -2.09 -25.72 -1.38
CA THR A 595 -2.94 -26.03 -0.22
C THR A 595 -2.66 -25.07 0.94
N ALA A 596 -1.39 -24.78 1.22
CA ALA A 596 -1.00 -23.82 2.26
C ALA A 596 -1.55 -22.42 1.96
N SER A 597 -1.43 -21.95 0.71
CA SER A 597 -1.97 -20.66 0.26
C SER A 597 -3.50 -20.59 0.31
N GLY A 598 -4.20 -21.72 0.16
CA GLY A 598 -5.66 -21.83 0.23
C GLY A 598 -6.21 -22.39 1.54
N ALA A 599 -5.41 -22.43 2.61
CA ALA A 599 -5.79 -22.96 3.92
C ALA A 599 -6.66 -21.99 4.73
N ALA A 600 -7.80 -21.55 4.17
CA ALA A 600 -8.67 -20.54 4.76
C ALA A 600 -9.27 -20.97 6.11
N PHE A 601 -9.41 -22.29 6.33
CA PHE A 601 -9.82 -22.86 7.61
C PHE A 601 -8.61 -23.49 8.31
N ASN A 602 -8.00 -22.74 9.23
CA ASN A 602 -6.81 -23.16 9.97
C ASN A 602 -6.91 -22.85 11.46
N SER A 603 -6.13 -23.54 12.28
CA SER A 603 -6.05 -23.31 13.74
C SER A 603 -5.46 -21.93 14.10
N ASN A 604 -4.48 -21.49 13.31
CA ASN A 604 -3.91 -20.16 13.36
C ASN A 604 -4.20 -19.43 12.04
N MET A 605 -4.90 -18.30 12.13
CA MET A 605 -5.41 -17.47 11.04
C MET A 605 -4.98 -16.00 11.21
N GLY A 606 -3.73 -15.77 11.63
CA GLY A 606 -3.17 -14.43 11.82
C GLY A 606 -4.00 -13.51 12.74
N ALA A 607 -4.44 -12.36 12.20
CA ALA A 607 -5.23 -11.36 12.92
C ALA A 607 -6.52 -11.93 13.53
N TYR A 608 -7.16 -12.89 12.85
CA TYR A 608 -8.39 -13.51 13.33
C TYR A 608 -8.16 -14.29 14.62
N SER A 609 -7.10 -15.09 14.71
CA SER A 609 -6.77 -15.84 15.94
C SER A 609 -6.43 -14.90 17.10
N LYS A 610 -5.76 -13.76 16.84
CA LYS A 610 -5.52 -12.74 17.88
C LYS A 610 -6.82 -12.12 18.39
N ARG A 611 -7.78 -11.84 17.50
CA ARG A 611 -9.10 -11.28 17.86
C ARG A 611 -9.99 -12.29 18.59
N LEU A 612 -9.97 -13.56 18.18
CA LEU A 612 -10.83 -14.62 18.73
C LEU A 612 -10.27 -15.23 20.02
N GLY A 613 -8.96 -15.10 20.26
CA GLY A 613 -8.30 -15.46 21.51
C GLY A 613 -7.83 -16.92 21.59
N ALA A 614 -7.09 -17.23 22.66
CA ALA A 614 -6.41 -18.52 22.82
C ALA A 614 -7.36 -19.73 22.93
N ALA A 615 -8.55 -19.55 23.52
CA ALA A 615 -9.53 -20.63 23.63
C ALA A 615 -10.02 -21.09 22.24
N PHE A 616 -10.18 -20.17 21.29
CA PHE A 616 -10.56 -20.52 19.92
C PHE A 616 -9.44 -21.31 19.22
N THR A 617 -8.19 -20.83 19.29
CA THR A 617 -7.03 -21.54 18.74
C THR A 617 -6.86 -22.95 19.35
N PHE A 618 -7.08 -23.08 20.67
CA PHE A 618 -7.06 -24.37 21.35
C PHE A 618 -8.08 -25.34 20.78
N LEU A 619 -9.35 -24.91 20.64
CA LEU A 619 -10.42 -25.76 20.11
C LEU A 619 -10.21 -26.13 18.65
N MET A 620 -9.81 -25.16 17.82
CA MET A 620 -9.52 -25.42 16.41
C MET A 620 -8.42 -26.47 16.25
N THR A 621 -7.39 -26.40 17.10
CA THR A 621 -6.32 -27.41 17.12
C THR A 621 -6.84 -28.74 17.66
N ALA A 622 -7.60 -28.75 18.75
CA ALA A 622 -8.15 -29.96 19.38
C ALA A 622 -9.03 -30.77 18.42
N PHE A 623 -9.92 -30.10 17.69
CA PHE A 623 -10.77 -30.73 16.66
C PHE A 623 -10.04 -31.01 15.33
N ASN A 624 -8.77 -30.65 15.24
CA ASN A 624 -7.92 -30.80 14.05
C ASN A 624 -8.45 -30.06 12.81
N PHE A 625 -9.05 -28.89 13.04
CA PHE A 625 -9.49 -27.97 12.00
C PHE A 625 -8.31 -27.16 11.47
N ARG A 626 -7.38 -27.87 10.82
CA ARG A 626 -6.16 -27.30 10.26
C ARG A 626 -5.94 -27.76 8.82
N LEU A 627 -5.78 -26.79 7.94
CA LEU A 627 -5.39 -26.98 6.54
C LEU A 627 -3.99 -26.41 6.27
N GLY A 628 -3.39 -25.72 7.23
CA GLY A 628 -2.07 -25.09 7.10
C GLY A 628 -0.93 -26.09 7.00
N LEU A 629 0.26 -25.56 6.71
CA LEU A 629 1.49 -26.31 6.50
C LEU A 629 2.58 -25.82 7.46
N TRP A 630 3.21 -26.74 8.20
CA TRP A 630 4.43 -26.43 8.93
C TRP A 630 5.65 -26.69 8.06
N TRP A 631 6.48 -25.66 7.85
CA TRP A 631 7.68 -25.76 7.02
C TRP A 631 8.90 -25.09 7.69
N PRO A 632 10.14 -25.54 7.44
CA PRO A 632 11.33 -24.90 7.99
C PRO A 632 11.49 -23.47 7.47
N HIS A 633 12.00 -22.59 8.32
CA HIS A 633 12.33 -21.22 7.95
C HIS A 633 13.46 -21.20 6.91
N PRO A 634 13.42 -20.30 5.89
CA PRO A 634 14.41 -20.27 4.81
C PRO A 634 15.87 -20.09 5.30
N THR A 635 16.11 -19.22 6.28
CA THR A 635 17.45 -18.77 6.72
C THR A 635 17.92 -19.32 8.08
N ARG A 636 17.02 -19.80 8.95
CA ARG A 636 17.32 -20.01 10.39
C ARG A 636 17.70 -21.44 10.77
N GLY A 637 18.03 -22.26 9.78
CA GLY A 637 18.58 -23.61 9.97
C GLY A 637 17.57 -24.66 10.46
N ARG A 638 17.86 -25.91 10.12
CA ARG A 638 17.07 -27.11 10.44
C ARG A 638 17.76 -27.83 11.59
N GLY A 639 17.25 -27.67 12.80
CA GLY A 639 17.93 -28.23 13.98
C GLY A 639 17.65 -29.72 14.16
N HIS A 640 18.69 -30.55 14.22
CA HIS A 640 18.62 -32.00 14.49
C HIS A 640 17.79 -32.36 15.75
N TYR A 641 17.79 -31.50 16.78
CA TYR A 641 17.03 -31.70 18.03
C TYR A 641 15.51 -31.50 17.92
N PHE A 642 14.95 -31.08 16.79
CA PHE A 642 13.50 -31.05 16.59
C PHE A 642 12.99 -32.24 15.76
N GLU A 643 13.90 -33.10 15.29
CA GLU A 643 13.59 -34.19 14.35
C GLU A 643 13.03 -35.45 15.04
N TRP A 644 13.30 -35.64 16.34
CA TRP A 644 12.68 -36.67 17.17
C TRP A 644 11.26 -36.26 17.58
N ALA A 645 11.05 -34.99 17.96
CA ALA A 645 9.76 -34.49 18.44
C ALA A 645 8.83 -33.95 17.33
N VAL A 646 8.47 -34.81 16.36
CA VAL A 646 7.67 -34.47 15.18
C VAL A 646 6.30 -33.86 15.52
N GLY A 647 5.72 -34.18 16.69
CA GLY A 647 4.45 -33.64 17.17
C GLY A 647 4.55 -32.34 17.97
N LEU A 648 5.74 -31.80 18.22
CA LEU A 648 5.89 -30.52 18.92
C LEU A 648 5.16 -29.33 18.24
N PRO A 649 5.08 -29.23 16.90
CA PRO A 649 4.25 -28.23 16.24
C PRO A 649 2.77 -28.26 16.66
N PHE A 650 2.20 -29.43 16.96
CA PHE A 650 0.81 -29.57 17.42
C PHE A 650 0.57 -28.79 18.72
N PHE A 651 1.46 -28.95 19.70
CA PHE A 651 1.36 -28.24 20.98
C PHE A 651 1.64 -26.75 20.82
N LYS A 652 2.59 -26.37 19.96
CA LYS A 652 2.84 -24.96 19.64
C LYS A 652 1.60 -24.31 19.04
N GLU A 653 0.94 -24.98 18.12
CA GLU A 653 -0.29 -24.54 17.49
C GLU A 653 -1.42 -24.39 18.52
N MET A 654 -1.64 -25.41 19.35
CA MET A 654 -2.72 -25.45 20.35
C MET A 654 -2.68 -24.30 21.36
N PHE A 655 -1.49 -23.84 21.73
CA PHE A 655 -1.30 -22.71 22.65
C PHE A 655 -1.02 -21.37 21.94
N GLY A 656 -1.19 -21.31 20.62
CA GLY A 656 -0.96 -20.10 19.83
C GLY A 656 0.49 -19.62 19.87
N MET A 657 1.46 -20.53 19.96
CA MET A 657 2.90 -20.25 20.04
C MET A 657 3.59 -20.25 18.67
N SER A 658 2.85 -19.97 17.59
CA SER A 658 3.44 -19.83 16.25
C SER A 658 4.19 -18.49 16.12
N ARG A 659 5.34 -18.55 15.43
CA ARG A 659 6.24 -17.42 15.19
C ARG A 659 6.66 -17.42 13.73
N ALA A 660 6.57 -16.27 13.06
CA ALA A 660 7.05 -16.14 11.67
C ALA A 660 8.58 -16.28 11.61
N GLN A 661 9.30 -15.71 12.58
CA GLN A 661 10.77 -15.77 12.68
C GLN A 661 11.28 -16.98 13.51
N GLY A 662 10.47 -18.03 13.63
CA GLY A 662 10.86 -19.29 14.28
C GLY A 662 11.79 -20.13 13.40
N ARG A 663 12.25 -21.28 13.93
CA ARG A 663 12.95 -22.30 13.10
C ARG A 663 12.00 -23.02 12.14
N ASP A 664 10.76 -23.23 12.58
CA ASP A 664 9.65 -23.70 11.76
C ASP A 664 8.57 -22.62 11.73
N VAL A 665 7.96 -22.48 10.56
CA VAL A 665 6.93 -21.50 10.26
C VAL A 665 5.63 -22.23 9.98
N HIS A 666 4.53 -21.73 10.55
CA HIS A 666 3.19 -22.23 10.27
C HIS A 666 2.55 -21.38 9.19
N LEU A 667 2.52 -21.91 7.96
CA LEU A 667 1.91 -21.29 6.80
C LEU A 667 0.40 -21.57 6.77
N SER A 668 -0.37 -20.54 6.46
CA SER A 668 -1.82 -20.59 6.27
C SER A 668 -2.22 -19.73 5.07
N ASP A 669 -3.52 -19.61 4.81
CA ASP A 669 -4.03 -18.86 3.66
C ASP A 669 -3.40 -17.48 3.53
N GLY A 670 -2.97 -17.11 2.31
CA GLY A 670 -2.39 -15.81 2.02
C GLY A 670 -3.31 -14.65 2.43
N GLY A 671 -4.63 -14.84 2.34
CA GLY A 671 -5.65 -13.87 2.74
C GLY A 671 -5.70 -13.57 4.24
N HIS A 672 -5.12 -14.42 5.11
CA HIS A 672 -4.92 -14.06 6.53
C HIS A 672 -3.88 -12.95 6.70
N PHE A 673 -3.00 -12.78 5.70
CA PHE A 673 -2.18 -11.60 5.54
C PHE A 673 -2.86 -10.68 4.51
N GLU A 674 -2.68 -10.86 3.21
CA GLU A 674 -3.13 -9.95 2.16
C GLU A 674 -3.80 -10.76 1.02
N ASN A 675 -5.05 -10.44 0.67
CA ASN A 675 -5.90 -11.31 -0.16
C ASN A 675 -5.77 -11.06 -1.68
N LEU A 676 -5.36 -9.87 -2.13
CA LEU A 676 -5.25 -9.50 -3.55
C LEU A 676 -4.00 -10.05 -4.24
N ALA A 677 -3.02 -10.57 -3.48
CA ALA A 677 -1.71 -10.96 -3.99
C ALA A 677 -0.89 -9.78 -4.57
N LEU A 678 -1.24 -8.55 -4.19
CA LEU A 678 -0.60 -7.32 -4.66
C LEU A 678 0.69 -7.01 -3.91
N TYR A 679 0.72 -7.31 -2.62
CA TYR A 679 1.80 -6.90 -1.72
C TYR A 679 3.20 -7.36 -2.19
N GLU A 680 3.31 -8.62 -2.62
CA GLU A 680 4.58 -9.22 -3.03
C GLU A 680 5.05 -8.77 -4.42
N LEU A 681 4.14 -8.26 -5.27
CA LEU A 681 4.50 -7.64 -6.56
C LEU A 681 5.06 -6.23 -6.33
N VAL A 682 4.40 -5.43 -5.49
CA VAL A 682 4.88 -4.09 -5.12
C VAL A 682 6.23 -4.19 -4.39
N ARG A 683 6.37 -5.19 -3.51
CA ARG A 683 7.64 -5.47 -2.84
C ARG A 683 8.80 -5.76 -3.80
N ARG A 684 8.51 -6.30 -5.00
CA ARG A 684 9.49 -6.57 -6.07
C ARG A 684 9.61 -5.43 -7.07
N HIS A 685 9.04 -4.27 -6.76
CA HIS A 685 9.07 -3.07 -7.62
C HIS A 685 8.45 -3.31 -9.01
N CYS A 686 7.36 -4.08 -9.08
CA CYS A 686 6.63 -4.23 -10.34
C CYS A 686 5.95 -2.90 -10.70
N ARG A 687 6.40 -2.25 -11.78
CA ARG A 687 5.81 -0.98 -12.24
C ARG A 687 4.45 -1.19 -12.91
N TYR A 688 4.22 -2.32 -13.56
CA TYR A 688 2.97 -2.60 -14.26
C TYR A 688 2.30 -3.82 -13.64
N ILE A 689 1.12 -3.64 -13.04
CA ILE A 689 0.42 -4.70 -12.30
C ILE A 689 -1.02 -4.81 -12.77
N LEU A 690 -1.45 -6.01 -13.15
CA LEU A 690 -2.86 -6.36 -13.33
C LEU A 690 -3.35 -7.16 -12.12
N VAL A 691 -4.37 -6.67 -11.41
CA VAL A 691 -4.99 -7.33 -10.26
C VAL A 691 -6.37 -7.82 -10.65
N SER A 692 -6.62 -9.11 -10.48
CA SER A 692 -7.95 -9.70 -10.49
C SER A 692 -8.46 -9.85 -9.06
N ASP A 693 -9.36 -8.96 -8.66
CA ASP A 693 -10.00 -8.98 -7.35
C ASP A 693 -11.31 -9.77 -7.39
N CYS A 694 -11.21 -11.03 -7.00
CA CYS A 694 -12.32 -11.94 -6.83
C CYS A 694 -12.81 -12.05 -5.38
N GLY A 695 -12.41 -11.14 -4.48
CA GLY A 695 -12.82 -11.11 -3.08
C GLY A 695 -14.34 -10.96 -2.92
N ARG A 696 -14.93 -11.55 -1.88
CA ARG A 696 -16.38 -11.41 -1.64
C ARG A 696 -16.63 -10.08 -0.97
N ASP A 697 -17.36 -9.21 -1.66
CA ASP A 697 -17.70 -7.89 -1.16
C ASP A 697 -19.06 -7.47 -1.70
N PRO A 698 -20.16 -7.92 -1.06
CA PRO A 698 -21.51 -7.61 -1.52
C PRO A 698 -21.88 -6.13 -1.35
N ASP A 699 -21.19 -5.37 -0.49
CA ASP A 699 -21.40 -3.92 -0.33
C ASP A 699 -20.42 -3.08 -1.16
N LEU A 700 -19.43 -3.69 -1.82
CA LEU A 700 -18.39 -3.02 -2.60
C LEU A 700 -17.68 -1.92 -1.80
N ALA A 701 -17.31 -2.27 -0.57
CA ALA A 701 -16.52 -1.47 0.36
C ALA A 701 -15.03 -1.45 0.00
N PHE A 702 -14.56 -2.46 -0.75
CA PHE A 702 -13.19 -2.70 -1.17
C PHE A 702 -12.22 -2.90 0.01
N ASP A 703 -12.64 -3.65 1.03
CA ASP A 703 -11.85 -3.89 2.24
C ASP A 703 -10.49 -4.55 1.95
N ASP A 704 -10.46 -5.54 1.04
CA ASP A 704 -9.23 -6.23 0.64
C ASP A 704 -8.22 -5.25 0.01
N PHE A 705 -8.69 -4.37 -0.88
CA PHE A 705 -7.88 -3.32 -1.48
C PHE A 705 -7.41 -2.29 -0.45
N GLY A 706 -8.32 -1.79 0.40
CA GLY A 706 -7.97 -0.85 1.47
C GLY A 706 -6.98 -1.44 2.48
N ASN A 707 -7.03 -2.74 2.74
CA ASN A 707 -6.05 -3.45 3.57
C ASN A 707 -4.69 -3.57 2.87
N ALA A 708 -4.66 -3.89 1.57
CA ALA A 708 -3.43 -4.01 0.80
C ALA A 708 -2.69 -2.67 0.69
N VAL A 709 -3.38 -1.58 0.29
CA VAL A 709 -2.79 -0.25 0.14
C VAL A 709 -2.24 0.29 1.46
N ARG A 710 -2.96 0.11 2.58
CA ARG A 710 -2.47 0.51 3.91
C ARG A 710 -1.16 -0.18 4.26
N ARG A 711 -1.07 -1.49 4.04
CA ARG A 711 0.14 -2.27 4.35
C ARG A 711 1.30 -1.92 3.44
N VAL A 712 1.05 -1.77 2.14
CA VAL A 712 2.06 -1.35 1.16
C VAL A 712 2.64 0.02 1.53
N ARG A 713 1.79 0.97 1.94
CA ARG A 713 2.22 2.29 2.42
C ARG A 713 3.01 2.21 3.72
N GLU A 714 2.52 1.44 4.70
CA GLU A 714 3.17 1.29 6.02
C GLU A 714 4.52 0.56 5.93
N ASP A 715 4.64 -0.48 5.09
CA ASP A 715 5.82 -1.34 5.04
C ASP A 715 6.86 -0.87 4.01
N PHE A 716 6.42 -0.26 2.90
CA PHE A 716 7.30 0.11 1.77
C PHE A 716 7.28 1.60 1.43
N GLY A 717 6.42 2.42 2.04
CA GLY A 717 6.28 3.84 1.70
C GLY A 717 5.68 4.11 0.30
N VAL A 718 5.15 3.08 -0.36
CA VAL A 718 4.57 3.19 -1.71
C VAL A 718 3.14 3.71 -1.63
N ASP A 719 2.79 4.71 -2.44
CA ASP A 719 1.45 5.29 -2.50
C ASP A 719 0.70 4.82 -3.76
N ILE A 720 -0.43 4.14 -3.57
CA ILE A 720 -1.29 3.66 -4.66
C ILE A 720 -2.55 4.53 -4.70
N ARG A 721 -2.81 5.15 -5.85
CA ARG A 721 -3.97 6.02 -6.09
C ARG A 721 -4.83 5.44 -7.20
N ILE A 722 -6.06 5.06 -6.88
CA ILE A 722 -7.04 4.52 -7.83
C ILE A 722 -8.45 4.94 -7.42
N ASP A 723 -9.28 5.30 -8.39
CA ASP A 723 -10.70 5.55 -8.16
C ASP A 723 -11.51 4.30 -8.51
N LEU A 724 -12.11 3.68 -7.50
CA LEU A 724 -12.90 2.44 -7.63
C LEU A 724 -14.38 2.72 -7.89
N SER A 725 -14.80 3.99 -7.95
CA SER A 725 -16.20 4.38 -8.12
C SER A 725 -16.88 3.77 -9.36
N PRO A 726 -16.22 3.63 -10.52
CA PRO A 726 -16.84 3.01 -11.70
C PRO A 726 -17.18 1.52 -11.57
N LEU A 727 -16.48 0.80 -10.68
CA LEU A 727 -16.77 -0.62 -10.38
C LEU A 727 -18.01 -0.78 -9.50
N ARG A 728 -18.53 0.30 -8.91
CA ARG A 728 -19.74 0.24 -8.10
C ARG A 728 -20.97 0.24 -9.00
N PRO A 729 -21.89 -0.73 -8.85
CA PRO A 729 -23.10 -0.80 -9.61
C PRO A 729 -24.02 0.38 -9.28
N GLY A 730 -24.68 0.90 -10.32
CA GLY A 730 -25.71 1.92 -10.20
C GLY A 730 -27.02 1.39 -9.59
N PRO A 731 -28.08 2.22 -9.58
CA PRO A 731 -29.42 1.82 -9.13
C PRO A 731 -30.01 0.64 -9.91
N ASP A 732 -29.57 0.46 -11.16
CA ASP A 732 -29.88 -0.65 -12.07
C ASP A 732 -29.14 -1.95 -11.74
N GLY A 733 -28.19 -1.92 -10.80
CA GLY A 733 -27.37 -3.07 -10.44
C GLY A 733 -26.21 -3.33 -11.40
N LEU A 734 -25.94 -2.41 -12.32
CA LEU A 734 -24.89 -2.54 -13.34
C LEU A 734 -23.71 -1.59 -13.05
N ALA A 735 -22.49 -2.08 -13.16
CA ALA A 735 -21.26 -1.31 -13.09
C ALA A 735 -21.10 -0.45 -14.36
N ARG A 736 -20.29 0.61 -14.25
CA ARG A 736 -20.02 1.53 -15.37
C ARG A 736 -18.82 1.12 -16.20
N GLN A 737 -17.87 0.40 -15.61
CA GLN A 737 -16.65 -0.07 -16.25
C GLN A 737 -16.29 -1.48 -15.73
N PRO A 738 -15.79 -2.39 -16.60
CA PRO A 738 -15.31 -3.70 -16.18
C PRO A 738 -13.95 -3.64 -15.46
N MET A 739 -13.16 -2.59 -15.73
CA MET A 739 -11.80 -2.41 -15.21
C MET A 739 -11.54 -0.94 -14.90
N VAL A 740 -10.69 -0.68 -13.91
CA VAL A 740 -10.21 0.65 -13.55
C VAL A 740 -8.70 0.70 -13.52
N ALA A 741 -8.13 1.86 -13.88
CA ALA A 741 -6.70 2.12 -13.82
C ALA A 741 -6.35 3.10 -12.68
N GLY A 742 -5.16 2.91 -12.09
CA GLY A 742 -4.60 3.78 -11.07
C GLY A 742 -3.07 3.87 -11.16
N ASP A 743 -2.50 4.75 -10.34
CA ASP A 743 -1.07 5.07 -10.32
C ASP A 743 -0.40 4.53 -9.05
N ILE A 744 0.80 3.98 -9.22
CA ILE A 744 1.68 3.52 -8.14
C ILE A 744 2.86 4.49 -8.05
N HIS A 745 3.11 5.06 -6.87
CA HIS A 745 4.23 5.98 -6.64
C HIS A 745 5.23 5.32 -5.69
N TYR A 746 6.41 4.99 -6.21
CA TYR A 746 7.49 4.41 -5.44
C TYR A 746 8.34 5.50 -4.77
N PRO A 747 8.90 5.26 -3.57
CA PRO A 747 9.80 6.21 -2.91
C PRO A 747 11.06 6.58 -3.70
N THR A 748 11.44 5.74 -4.67
CA THR A 748 12.58 5.96 -5.58
C THR A 748 12.33 7.07 -6.59
N GLY A 749 11.08 7.57 -6.70
CA GLY A 749 10.64 8.53 -7.71
C GLY A 749 9.98 7.89 -8.92
N ASP A 750 10.07 6.56 -9.06
CA ASP A 750 9.45 5.81 -10.15
C ASP A 750 7.92 5.76 -10.01
N THR A 751 7.24 5.84 -11.15
CA THR A 751 5.79 5.67 -11.26
C THR A 751 5.43 4.40 -12.01
N GLY A 752 4.35 3.76 -11.57
CA GLY A 752 3.79 2.54 -12.14
C GLY A 752 2.29 2.65 -12.39
N VAL A 753 1.75 1.67 -13.11
CA VAL A 753 0.31 1.56 -13.44
C VAL A 753 -0.27 0.31 -12.78
N LEU A 754 -1.37 0.50 -12.08
CA LEU A 754 -2.19 -0.56 -11.52
C LEU A 754 -3.49 -0.68 -12.33
N LEU A 755 -3.74 -1.83 -12.95
CA LEU A 755 -5.02 -2.18 -13.54
C LEU A 755 -5.75 -3.12 -12.60
N MET A 756 -7.03 -2.88 -12.34
CA MET A 756 -7.84 -3.71 -11.44
C MET A 756 -9.14 -4.12 -12.11
N ILE A 757 -9.35 -5.43 -12.23
CA ILE A 757 -10.56 -6.08 -12.74
C ILE A 757 -11.28 -6.78 -11.59
N ARG A 758 -12.61 -6.74 -11.60
CA ARG A 758 -13.45 -7.32 -10.54
C ARG A 758 -14.72 -7.91 -11.17
N PRO A 759 -15.18 -9.10 -10.72
CA PRO A 759 -16.43 -9.69 -11.18
C PRO A 759 -17.59 -8.72 -10.97
N THR A 760 -18.08 -8.13 -12.06
CA THR A 760 -19.13 -7.11 -12.09
C THR A 760 -20.01 -7.31 -13.32
N LEU A 761 -21.25 -6.83 -13.27
CA LEU A 761 -22.17 -6.91 -14.39
C LEU A 761 -22.34 -5.52 -15.00
N MET A 762 -22.15 -5.41 -16.29
CA MET A 762 -22.25 -4.24 -17.16
C MET A 762 -23.54 -4.23 -18.00
N GLY A 763 -24.24 -5.36 -18.10
CA GLY A 763 -25.51 -5.50 -18.83
C GLY A 763 -25.37 -5.95 -20.28
N ASN A 764 -24.15 -6.22 -20.73
CA ASN A 764 -23.81 -6.76 -22.05
C ASN A 764 -23.29 -8.21 -21.98
N GLU A 765 -23.55 -8.90 -20.87
CA GLU A 765 -23.09 -10.27 -20.64
C GLU A 765 -23.75 -11.28 -21.59
N PRO A 766 -23.10 -12.44 -21.80
CA PRO A 766 -23.72 -13.60 -22.42
C PRO A 766 -25.02 -14.03 -21.73
N ALA A 767 -25.97 -14.54 -22.53
CA ALA A 767 -27.34 -14.84 -22.08
C ALA A 767 -27.42 -15.86 -20.94
N ASP A 768 -26.49 -16.81 -20.88
CA ASP A 768 -26.35 -17.78 -19.79
C ASP A 768 -25.95 -17.12 -18.45
N VAL A 769 -25.03 -16.15 -18.49
CA VAL A 769 -24.62 -15.36 -17.31
C VAL A 769 -25.78 -14.48 -16.83
N THR A 770 -26.49 -13.80 -17.74
CA THR A 770 -27.67 -12.98 -17.40
C THR A 770 -28.80 -13.82 -16.81
N GLN A 771 -29.04 -15.01 -17.36
CA GLN A 771 -30.04 -15.95 -16.85
C GLN A 771 -29.66 -16.46 -15.45
N TYR A 772 -28.39 -16.78 -15.21
CA TYR A 772 -27.90 -17.19 -13.89
C TYR A 772 -28.07 -16.09 -12.85
N LYS A 773 -27.70 -14.83 -13.17
CA LYS A 773 -27.92 -13.67 -12.29
C LYS A 773 -29.40 -13.48 -11.94
N THR A 774 -30.30 -13.66 -12.90
CA THR A 774 -31.75 -13.51 -12.69
C THR A 774 -32.28 -14.50 -11.66
N ARG A 775 -31.71 -15.71 -11.59
CA ARG A 775 -32.08 -16.74 -10.62
C ARG A 775 -31.32 -16.64 -9.30
N ASN A 776 -30.11 -16.06 -9.32
CA ASN A 776 -29.20 -15.98 -8.18
C ASN A 776 -28.82 -14.53 -7.88
N ALA A 777 -29.62 -13.86 -7.04
CA ALA A 777 -29.44 -12.45 -6.71
C ALA A 777 -28.05 -12.11 -6.13
N ALA A 778 -27.43 -13.06 -5.42
CA ALA A 778 -26.11 -12.89 -4.80
C ALA A 778 -24.94 -12.91 -5.80
N PHE A 779 -25.14 -13.41 -7.03
CA PHE A 779 -24.11 -13.39 -8.07
C PHE A 779 -23.79 -11.95 -8.48
N PRO A 780 -22.51 -11.56 -8.72
CA PRO A 780 -21.29 -12.38 -8.66
C PRO A 780 -20.59 -12.41 -7.27
N HIS A 781 -21.25 -12.01 -6.18
CA HIS A 781 -20.70 -11.97 -4.80
C HIS A 781 -21.19 -13.10 -3.89
N GLU A 782 -21.40 -14.30 -4.45
CA GLU A 782 -21.79 -15.50 -3.70
C GLU A 782 -20.73 -15.88 -2.65
N SER A 783 -21.14 -16.63 -1.63
CA SER A 783 -20.32 -16.93 -0.44
C SER A 783 -19.00 -17.66 -0.78
N THR A 784 -17.86 -17.21 -0.24
CA THR A 784 -16.57 -17.94 -0.31
C THR A 784 -16.57 -19.25 0.48
N GLY A 785 -17.48 -19.40 1.44
CA GLY A 785 -17.60 -20.65 2.20
C GLY A 785 -18.34 -21.74 1.44
N ASP A 786 -18.96 -21.43 0.30
CA ASP A 786 -19.43 -22.46 -0.61
C ASP A 786 -18.24 -23.04 -1.39
N GLN A 787 -18.10 -24.35 -1.34
CA GLN A 787 -17.04 -25.11 -1.99
C GLN A 787 -17.63 -26.22 -2.91
N PHE A 788 -18.95 -26.20 -3.12
CA PHE A 788 -19.72 -27.24 -3.79
C PHE A 788 -20.46 -26.66 -4.99
N TYR A 789 -19.73 -26.14 -5.98
CA TYR A 789 -20.34 -25.49 -7.15
C TYR A 789 -21.07 -26.51 -8.03
N ASP A 790 -22.28 -26.16 -8.44
CA ASP A 790 -22.95 -26.84 -9.55
C ASP A 790 -22.38 -26.38 -10.90
N GLU A 791 -22.79 -27.07 -11.97
CA GLU A 791 -22.28 -26.78 -13.31
C GLU A 791 -22.65 -25.38 -13.79
N ALA A 792 -23.88 -24.92 -13.52
CA ALA A 792 -24.36 -23.62 -13.97
C ALA A 792 -23.62 -22.47 -13.27
N GLN A 793 -23.39 -22.60 -11.97
CA GLN A 793 -22.62 -21.64 -11.18
C GLN A 793 -21.17 -21.57 -11.65
N TRP A 794 -20.55 -22.73 -11.87
CA TRP A 794 -19.17 -22.80 -12.33
C TRP A 794 -19.01 -22.18 -13.72
N GLU A 795 -19.87 -22.55 -14.67
CA GLU A 795 -19.81 -22.03 -16.04
C GLU A 795 -20.10 -20.53 -16.09
N ALA A 796 -21.05 -20.02 -15.30
CA ALA A 796 -21.37 -18.59 -15.23
C ALA A 796 -20.17 -17.74 -14.75
N TYR A 797 -19.43 -18.18 -13.72
CA TYR A 797 -18.23 -17.47 -13.26
C TYR A 797 -17.08 -17.54 -14.29
N ARG A 798 -16.87 -18.70 -14.92
CA ARG A 798 -15.84 -18.86 -15.97
C ARG A 798 -16.16 -17.95 -17.16
N ARG A 799 -17.41 -17.97 -17.63
CA ARG A 799 -17.84 -17.20 -18.79
C ARG A 799 -17.82 -15.70 -18.50
N LEU A 800 -18.16 -15.27 -17.28
CA LEU A 800 -18.05 -13.87 -16.86
C LEU A 800 -16.60 -13.39 -16.92
N GLY A 801 -15.64 -14.14 -16.35
CA GLY A 801 -14.22 -13.75 -16.37
C GLY A 801 -13.63 -13.67 -17.78
N GLU A 802 -14.00 -14.61 -18.65
CA GLU A 802 -13.61 -14.59 -20.08
C GLU A 802 -14.20 -13.39 -20.82
N HIS A 803 -15.47 -13.10 -20.58
CA HIS A 803 -16.17 -11.96 -21.18
C HIS A 803 -15.60 -10.61 -20.73
N GLU A 804 -15.36 -10.43 -19.42
CA GLU A 804 -14.78 -9.19 -18.89
C GLU A 804 -13.36 -8.95 -19.42
N ALA A 805 -12.55 -10.00 -19.58
CA ALA A 805 -11.23 -9.90 -20.18
C ALA A 805 -11.30 -9.41 -21.65
N GLU A 806 -12.18 -10.00 -22.45
CA GLU A 806 -12.40 -9.60 -23.84
C GLU A 806 -12.88 -8.14 -23.92
N LEU A 807 -13.87 -7.77 -23.10
CA LEU A 807 -14.38 -6.40 -23.02
C LEU A 807 -13.30 -5.39 -22.61
N ALA A 808 -12.47 -5.73 -21.62
CA ALA A 808 -11.47 -4.83 -21.07
C ALA A 808 -10.29 -4.60 -22.03
N PHE A 809 -9.83 -5.65 -22.73
CA PHE A 809 -8.54 -5.61 -23.43
C PHE A 809 -8.64 -5.58 -24.95
N GLN A 810 -9.74 -6.05 -25.56
CA GLN A 810 -9.91 -6.03 -27.01
C GLN A 810 -9.90 -4.61 -27.61
N PRO A 811 -10.53 -3.58 -27.00
CA PRO A 811 -10.47 -2.21 -27.53
C PRO A 811 -9.04 -1.64 -27.56
N ILE A 812 -8.25 -1.91 -26.51
CA ILE A 812 -6.86 -1.46 -26.39
C ILE A 812 -6.00 -2.08 -27.49
N LEU A 813 -6.16 -3.39 -27.74
CA LEU A 813 -5.38 -4.09 -28.76
C LEU A 813 -5.71 -3.63 -30.19
N ARG A 814 -6.98 -3.31 -30.48
CA ARG A 814 -7.37 -2.72 -31.77
C ARG A 814 -6.71 -1.37 -32.03
N GLN A 815 -6.43 -0.59 -30.98
CA GLN A 815 -5.76 0.70 -31.11
C GLN A 815 -4.23 0.58 -31.26
N LEU A 816 -3.61 -0.50 -30.76
CA LEU A 816 -2.15 -0.64 -30.73
C LEU A 816 -1.53 -1.15 -32.05
N ASP A 817 -2.32 -1.69 -32.99
CA ASP A 817 -1.93 -2.24 -34.31
C ASP A 817 -0.67 -3.16 -34.32
N VAL A 818 -0.28 -3.67 -33.15
CA VAL A 818 0.94 -4.46 -32.94
C VAL A 818 0.60 -5.63 -32.02
N LYS A 819 1.05 -6.83 -32.39
CA LYS A 819 0.97 -8.01 -31.50
C LYS A 819 1.87 -7.80 -30.30
N VAL A 820 1.30 -7.76 -29.10
CA VAL A 820 2.03 -7.55 -27.84
C VAL A 820 2.70 -8.86 -27.43
N GLU A 821 3.80 -9.22 -28.09
CA GLU A 821 4.53 -10.47 -27.82
C GLU A 821 5.80 -10.22 -26.97
N HIS A 822 6.23 -8.96 -26.81
CA HIS A 822 7.48 -8.60 -26.14
C HIS A 822 7.29 -7.68 -24.91
N PRO A 823 8.11 -7.83 -23.84
CA PRO A 823 8.05 -6.99 -22.64
C PRO A 823 8.14 -5.48 -22.91
N GLY A 824 8.94 -5.06 -23.90
CA GLY A 824 9.05 -3.65 -24.29
C GLY A 824 7.77 -3.06 -24.90
N GLN A 825 6.84 -3.90 -25.36
CA GLN A 825 5.50 -3.49 -25.82
C GLN A 825 4.47 -3.53 -24.68
N GLY A 826 4.74 -4.28 -23.60
CA GLY A 826 3.90 -4.33 -22.41
C GLY A 826 3.70 -2.95 -21.77
N ALA A 827 4.74 -2.12 -21.72
CA ALA A 827 4.64 -0.77 -21.15
C ALA A 827 3.69 0.11 -21.97
N ARG A 828 3.72 0.00 -23.31
CA ARG A 828 2.79 0.68 -24.21
C ARG A 828 1.36 0.19 -24.01
N PHE A 829 1.18 -1.13 -23.84
CA PHE A 829 -0.12 -1.72 -23.54
C PHE A 829 -0.70 -1.16 -22.23
N PHE A 830 0.08 -1.15 -21.14
CA PHE A 830 -0.38 -0.58 -19.86
C PHE A 830 -0.62 0.93 -19.93
N ALA A 831 0.19 1.68 -20.69
CA ALA A 831 -0.04 3.10 -20.91
C ALA A 831 -1.35 3.36 -21.65
N GLN A 832 -1.66 2.56 -22.67
CA GLN A 832 -2.91 2.67 -23.41
C GLN A 832 -4.11 2.19 -22.57
N ALA A 833 -3.95 1.10 -21.82
CA ALA A 833 -4.95 0.63 -20.88
C ALA A 833 -5.27 1.69 -19.80
N ARG A 834 -4.24 2.37 -19.29
CA ARG A 834 -4.42 3.51 -18.38
C ARG A 834 -5.22 4.62 -19.03
N ARG A 835 -4.99 4.95 -20.30
CA ARG A 835 -5.75 6.01 -20.99
C ARG A 835 -7.23 5.65 -21.17
N GLU A 836 -7.51 4.39 -21.50
CA GLU A 836 -8.87 3.89 -21.72
C GLU A 836 -9.67 3.76 -20.41
N TRP A 837 -9.01 3.26 -19.35
CA TRP A 837 -9.69 2.84 -18.10
C TRP A 837 -9.44 3.77 -16.91
N LEU A 838 -8.78 4.92 -17.09
CA LEU A 838 -8.71 5.92 -16.02
C LEU A 838 -10.10 6.55 -15.86
N PRO A 839 -10.70 6.51 -14.66
CA PRO A 839 -12.05 7.02 -14.44
C PRO A 839 -12.20 8.49 -14.81
N LEU A 840 -13.31 8.85 -15.46
CA LEU A 840 -13.61 10.24 -15.71
C LEU A 840 -13.85 10.99 -14.37
N PRO A 841 -13.31 12.20 -14.21
CA PRO A 841 -13.56 13.02 -13.04
C PRO A 841 -15.06 13.24 -12.80
N ALA A 842 -15.46 13.30 -11.54
CA ALA A 842 -16.89 13.37 -11.18
C ALA A 842 -17.57 14.61 -11.81
N GLY A 843 -18.67 14.35 -12.53
CA GLY A 843 -19.45 15.37 -13.23
C GLY A 843 -18.76 15.96 -14.47
N TYR A 844 -17.65 15.39 -14.94
CA TYR A 844 -16.96 15.86 -16.14
C TYR A 844 -17.86 15.81 -17.38
N SER A 845 -18.65 14.74 -17.57
CA SER A 845 -19.53 14.59 -18.74
C SER A 845 -20.54 15.75 -18.88
N GLU A 846 -21.15 16.19 -17.78
CA GLU A 846 -22.09 17.32 -17.78
C GLU A 846 -21.38 18.64 -18.08
N ARG A 847 -20.15 18.82 -17.56
CA ARG A 847 -19.36 20.04 -17.79
C ARG A 847 -18.71 20.06 -19.18
N PHE A 848 -18.43 18.91 -19.77
CA PHE A 848 -17.84 18.78 -21.09
C PHE A 848 -18.72 19.40 -22.17
N GLU A 849 -20.05 19.22 -22.10
CA GLU A 849 -20.99 19.86 -23.03
C GLU A 849 -20.86 21.40 -22.99
N ARG A 850 -20.74 21.96 -21.78
CA ARG A 850 -20.50 23.40 -21.59
C ARG A 850 -19.15 23.83 -22.18
N PHE A 851 -18.07 23.07 -21.93
CA PHE A 851 -16.76 23.40 -22.47
C PHE A 851 -16.71 23.32 -24.00
N ALA A 852 -17.35 22.30 -24.59
CA ALA A 852 -17.45 22.14 -26.03
C ALA A 852 -18.24 23.30 -26.66
N SER A 853 -19.38 23.69 -26.08
CA SER A 853 -20.15 24.85 -26.53
C SER A 853 -19.34 26.14 -26.49
N ARG A 854 -18.55 26.35 -25.42
CA ARG A 854 -17.68 27.53 -25.27
C ARG A 854 -16.54 27.55 -26.29
N ALA A 855 -15.90 26.41 -26.54
CA ALA A 855 -14.88 26.30 -27.57
C ALA A 855 -15.46 26.62 -28.96
N ALA A 856 -16.63 26.06 -29.30
CA ALA A 856 -17.32 26.35 -30.56
C ALA A 856 -17.71 27.83 -30.73
N GLU A 857 -18.12 28.52 -29.65
CA GLU A 857 -18.37 29.97 -29.67
C GLU A 857 -17.11 30.78 -29.99
N ILE A 858 -15.95 30.34 -29.47
CA ILE A 858 -14.66 30.99 -29.72
C ILE A 858 -14.24 30.77 -31.18
N ASP A 859 -14.35 29.53 -31.68
CA ASP A 859 -14.03 29.19 -33.07
C ASP A 859 -14.93 29.97 -34.05
N THR A 860 -16.23 30.03 -33.77
CA THR A 860 -17.18 30.84 -34.55
C THR A 860 -16.79 32.31 -34.56
N LEU A 861 -16.31 32.84 -33.42
CA LEU A 861 -15.84 34.22 -33.36
C LEU A 861 -14.57 34.41 -34.19
N LEU A 862 -13.62 33.46 -34.19
CA LEU A 862 -12.43 33.55 -35.04
C LEU A 862 -12.80 33.64 -36.52
N HIS A 863 -13.76 32.83 -36.96
CA HIS A 863 -14.28 32.88 -38.33
C HIS A 863 -15.07 34.17 -38.64
N ALA A 864 -15.95 34.61 -37.73
CA ALA A 864 -16.84 35.75 -37.96
C ALA A 864 -16.16 37.12 -37.79
N SER A 865 -15.16 37.23 -36.90
CA SER A 865 -14.51 38.50 -36.55
C SER A 865 -13.55 39.02 -37.62
N GLY A 866 -13.22 38.22 -38.64
CA GLY A 866 -12.25 38.59 -39.65
C GLY A 866 -10.79 38.46 -39.20
N ALA A 867 -10.53 37.86 -38.03
CA ALA A 867 -9.20 37.56 -37.49
C ALA A 867 -8.52 36.36 -38.19
N HIS A 868 -8.60 36.31 -39.52
CA HIS A 868 -8.13 35.18 -40.35
C HIS A 868 -6.67 34.82 -40.11
N ARG A 869 -5.83 35.79 -39.72
CA ARG A 869 -4.42 35.53 -39.41
C ARG A 869 -4.25 34.76 -38.09
N LEU A 870 -4.96 35.17 -37.03
CA LEU A 870 -4.93 34.44 -35.77
C LEU A 870 -5.55 33.04 -35.92
N LEU A 871 -6.62 32.91 -36.71
CA LEU A 871 -7.22 31.61 -37.03
C LEU A 871 -6.18 30.65 -37.66
N ARG A 872 -5.44 31.12 -38.66
CA ARG A 872 -4.36 30.34 -39.32
C ARG A 872 -3.19 30.02 -38.40
N GLU A 873 -2.88 30.90 -37.45
CA GLU A 873 -1.84 30.66 -36.44
C GLU A 873 -2.28 29.66 -35.36
N VAL A 874 -3.58 29.56 -35.06
CA VAL A 874 -4.12 28.58 -34.09
C VAL A 874 -4.39 27.22 -34.74
N PHE A 875 -4.81 27.21 -36.01
CA PHE A 875 -5.09 26.02 -36.82
C PHE A 875 -4.19 26.00 -38.06
N GLU A 876 -2.89 25.78 -37.84
CA GLU A 876 -1.88 25.74 -38.92
C GLU A 876 -2.23 24.70 -40.00
N GLU A 877 -2.99 23.66 -39.65
CA GLU A 877 -3.41 22.62 -40.60
C GLU A 877 -4.33 23.18 -41.69
N GLU A 878 -5.17 24.17 -41.39
CA GLU A 878 -6.01 24.82 -42.41
C GLU A 878 -5.15 25.54 -43.44
N GLN A 879 -4.11 26.24 -42.98
CA GLN A 879 -3.16 26.91 -43.88
C GLN A 879 -2.40 25.90 -44.74
N TYR A 880 -1.88 24.84 -44.13
CA TYR A 880 -1.16 23.78 -44.85
C TYR A 880 -2.02 23.14 -45.93
N LEU A 881 -3.29 22.85 -45.64
CA LEU A 881 -4.24 22.30 -46.61
C LEU A 881 -4.62 23.31 -47.70
N GLU A 882 -4.80 24.59 -47.38
CA GLU A 882 -5.03 25.66 -48.37
C GLU A 882 -3.86 25.80 -49.36
N GLU A 883 -2.62 25.67 -48.87
CA GLU A 883 -1.40 25.72 -49.68
C GLU A 883 -1.21 24.48 -50.56
N LEU A 884 -1.73 23.32 -50.12
CA LEU A 884 -1.71 22.07 -50.89
C LEU A 884 -2.72 22.01 -52.05
N VAL A 885 -3.69 22.94 -52.15
CA VAL A 885 -4.66 23.00 -53.26
C VAL A 885 -4.04 23.77 -54.45
N PRO A 886 -3.52 23.11 -55.51
CA PRO A 886 -2.61 23.80 -56.44
C PRO A 886 -3.26 24.60 -57.59
N LEU A 887 -4.58 24.64 -57.80
CA LEU A 887 -5.10 24.98 -59.16
C LEU A 887 -6.42 25.77 -59.29
N ALA A 888 -6.87 26.55 -58.31
CA ALA A 888 -8.12 27.35 -58.47
C ALA A 888 -7.95 28.89 -58.49
N ARG A 889 -6.79 29.46 -58.14
CA ARG A 889 -6.60 30.93 -58.07
C ARG A 889 -5.51 31.51 -58.98
N LEU A 890 -5.09 30.79 -60.02
CA LEU A 890 -4.22 31.35 -61.08
C LEU A 890 -4.97 32.24 -62.09
N ARG A 891 -6.25 32.59 -61.87
CA ARG A 891 -7.04 33.43 -62.80
C ARG A 891 -7.14 34.92 -62.48
N GLN A 892 -6.56 35.41 -61.38
CA GLN A 892 -6.47 36.87 -61.15
C GLN A 892 -5.12 37.26 -60.53
N GLY A 893 -4.06 37.22 -61.35
CA GLY A 893 -3.08 38.29 -61.53
C GLY A 893 -2.41 39.03 -60.35
N VAL A 894 -2.47 38.58 -59.10
CA VAL A 894 -1.70 39.19 -58.01
C VAL A 894 -1.07 38.11 -57.12
N PRO A 895 0.26 38.00 -57.05
CA PRO A 895 0.91 37.18 -56.04
C PRO A 895 0.71 37.87 -54.69
N VAL A 896 -0.21 37.36 -53.86
CA VAL A 896 -0.32 37.77 -52.46
C VAL A 896 0.87 37.18 -51.73
N ARG A 897 2.01 37.91 -51.73
CA ARG A 897 3.04 37.67 -50.72
C ARG A 897 2.41 37.91 -49.35
N PRO A 898 2.43 36.94 -48.41
CA PRO A 898 1.97 37.21 -47.06
C PRO A 898 2.81 38.36 -46.50
N SER A 899 2.16 39.46 -46.15
CA SER A 899 2.80 40.55 -45.44
C SER A 899 3.39 40.00 -44.14
N HIS A 900 4.72 40.04 -44.00
CA HIS A 900 5.41 39.49 -42.83
C HIS A 900 4.95 40.13 -41.51
N SER A 901 4.48 41.39 -41.53
CA SER A 901 3.97 42.09 -40.34
C SER A 901 2.43 42.09 -40.27
N PRO A 902 1.82 41.86 -39.10
CA PRO A 902 0.37 41.89 -38.93
C PRO A 902 -0.20 43.32 -39.12
N ARG A 903 -1.36 43.47 -39.79
CA ARG A 903 -1.99 44.79 -39.93
C ARG A 903 -2.59 45.23 -38.58
N PRO A 904 -2.68 46.55 -38.28
CA PRO A 904 -3.26 47.04 -37.03
C PRO A 904 -4.68 46.51 -36.72
N ARG A 905 -5.48 46.28 -37.77
CA ARG A 905 -6.82 45.68 -37.65
C ARG A 905 -6.76 44.20 -37.21
N ASP A 906 -5.81 43.43 -37.75
CA ASP A 906 -5.61 42.03 -37.39
C ASP A 906 -5.12 41.92 -35.93
N ILE A 907 -4.23 42.83 -35.52
CA ILE A 907 -3.74 42.95 -34.13
C ILE A 907 -4.90 43.27 -33.17
N THR A 908 -5.78 44.21 -33.53
CA THR A 908 -6.90 44.62 -32.65
C THR A 908 -7.98 43.53 -32.52
N LEU A 909 -8.29 42.82 -33.60
CA LEU A 909 -9.27 41.73 -33.59
C LEU A 909 -8.73 40.49 -32.86
N SER A 910 -7.43 40.21 -32.97
CA SER A 910 -6.79 39.13 -32.22
C SER A 910 -6.92 39.32 -30.71
N LEU A 911 -6.85 40.58 -30.22
CA LEU A 911 -7.00 40.88 -28.78
C LEU A 911 -8.35 40.43 -28.21
N GLN A 912 -9.45 40.65 -28.94
CA GLN A 912 -10.79 40.23 -28.50
C GLN A 912 -10.90 38.70 -28.43
N ALA A 913 -10.36 38.00 -29.43
CA ALA A 913 -10.34 36.54 -29.47
C ALA A 913 -9.45 35.95 -28.36
N CYS A 914 -8.23 36.47 -28.17
CA CYS A 914 -7.32 36.05 -27.10
C CYS A 914 -7.94 36.24 -25.72
N ARG A 915 -8.70 37.31 -25.47
CA ARG A 915 -9.40 37.51 -24.19
C ARG A 915 -10.47 36.45 -23.94
N ARG A 916 -11.25 36.08 -24.95
CA ARG A 916 -12.27 35.02 -24.78
C ARG A 916 -11.62 33.65 -24.59
N ALA A 917 -10.55 33.36 -25.33
CA ALA A 917 -9.78 32.13 -25.16
C ALA A 917 -9.19 32.02 -23.75
N LEU A 918 -8.56 33.09 -23.24
CA LEU A 918 -8.00 33.10 -21.89
C LEU A 918 -9.06 32.99 -20.78
N LEU A 919 -10.23 33.61 -20.94
CA LEU A 919 -11.35 33.41 -20.00
C LEU A 919 -11.84 31.97 -19.98
N PHE A 920 -11.94 31.33 -21.15
CA PHE A 920 -12.27 29.91 -21.25
C PHE A 920 -11.19 29.03 -20.62
N MET A 921 -9.91 29.32 -20.86
CA MET A 921 -8.80 28.63 -20.22
C MET A 921 -8.83 28.75 -18.70
N GLU A 922 -9.13 29.94 -18.17
CA GLU A 922 -9.28 30.17 -16.72
C GLU A 922 -10.48 29.41 -16.15
N GLU A 923 -11.61 29.42 -16.86
CA GLU A 923 -12.82 28.68 -16.47
C GLU A 923 -12.51 27.18 -16.31
N VAL A 924 -11.88 26.57 -17.32
CA VAL A 924 -11.48 25.15 -17.26
C VAL A 924 -10.43 24.91 -16.15
N PHE A 925 -9.44 25.80 -16.02
CA PHE A 925 -8.41 25.71 -14.98
C PHE A 925 -9.03 25.67 -13.58
N LEU A 926 -10.00 26.53 -13.29
CA LEU A 926 -10.67 26.59 -12.00
C LEU A 926 -11.66 25.45 -11.78
N CYS A 927 -12.46 25.11 -12.80
CA CYS A 927 -13.47 24.06 -12.68
C CYS A 927 -12.85 22.67 -12.51
N GLU A 928 -11.76 22.37 -13.23
CA GLU A 928 -11.14 21.05 -13.24
C GLU A 928 -9.86 20.95 -12.41
N LYS A 929 -9.42 22.06 -11.80
CA LYS A 929 -8.16 22.14 -11.01
C LYS A 929 -6.97 21.61 -11.80
N LEU A 930 -6.74 22.19 -12.98
CA LEU A 930 -5.72 21.72 -13.91
C LEU A 930 -4.29 21.79 -13.34
N ASP A 931 -4.05 22.56 -12.28
CA ASP A 931 -2.78 22.56 -11.55
C ASP A 931 -2.42 21.18 -10.99
N GLU A 932 -3.42 20.40 -10.59
CA GLU A 932 -3.23 19.02 -10.10
C GLU A 932 -3.53 17.98 -11.19
N THR A 933 -4.48 18.26 -12.10
CA THR A 933 -5.09 17.24 -12.96
C THR A 933 -4.78 17.35 -14.45
N HIS A 934 -3.96 18.32 -14.91
CA HIS A 934 -3.67 18.54 -16.34
C HIS A 934 -3.20 17.28 -17.12
N ASN A 935 -2.52 16.34 -16.45
CA ASN A 935 -2.04 15.09 -17.05
C ASN A 935 -3.12 14.00 -17.18
N HIS A 936 -4.36 14.29 -16.79
CA HIS A 936 -5.47 13.36 -16.95
C HIS A 936 -5.84 13.20 -18.44
N PRO A 937 -6.00 11.97 -18.98
CA PRO A 937 -6.30 11.74 -20.39
C PRO A 937 -7.56 12.46 -20.89
N ALA A 938 -8.58 12.61 -20.03
CA ALA A 938 -9.81 13.35 -20.33
C ALA A 938 -9.55 14.82 -20.74
N TYR A 939 -8.49 15.45 -20.24
CA TYR A 939 -8.18 16.85 -20.54
C TYR A 939 -7.18 17.00 -21.69
N LEU A 940 -6.66 15.91 -22.26
CA LEU A 940 -5.66 15.97 -23.32
C LEU A 940 -6.13 16.80 -24.53
N GLY A 941 -7.39 16.65 -24.93
CA GLY A 941 -7.98 17.46 -26.01
C GLY A 941 -8.00 18.96 -25.68
N LEU A 942 -8.40 19.33 -24.46
CA LEU A 942 -8.42 20.72 -24.00
C LEU A 942 -6.99 21.28 -23.86
N MET A 943 -6.06 20.49 -23.34
CA MET A 943 -4.66 20.87 -23.21
C MET A 943 -3.99 21.07 -24.57
N ASN A 944 -4.29 20.22 -25.56
CA ASN A 944 -3.84 20.41 -26.94
C ASN A 944 -4.46 21.65 -27.59
N TYR A 945 -5.74 21.93 -27.30
CA TYR A 945 -6.38 23.17 -27.73
C TYR A 945 -5.70 24.39 -27.11
N PHE A 946 -5.35 24.34 -25.82
CA PHE A 946 -4.61 25.42 -25.16
C PHE A 946 -3.19 25.56 -25.73
N ALA A 947 -2.54 24.45 -26.08
CA ALA A 947 -1.22 24.46 -26.72
C ALA A 947 -1.27 25.23 -28.05
N ARG A 948 -2.27 24.96 -28.90
CA ARG A 948 -2.47 25.65 -30.18
C ARG A 948 -2.58 27.17 -29.99
N TRP A 949 -3.43 27.60 -29.06
CA TRP A 949 -3.59 29.02 -28.73
C TRP A 949 -2.32 29.65 -28.18
N THR A 950 -1.63 28.98 -27.26
CA THR A 950 -0.42 29.52 -26.62
C THR A 950 0.81 29.48 -27.53
N GLN A 951 0.81 28.67 -28.59
CA GLN A 951 1.85 28.66 -29.63
C GLN A 951 1.64 29.73 -30.69
N ALA A 952 0.40 30.18 -30.93
CA ALA A 952 0.09 31.21 -31.92
C ALA A 952 0.88 32.53 -31.66
N PRO A 953 1.65 33.03 -32.65
CA PRO A 953 2.46 34.25 -32.51
C PRO A 953 1.68 35.48 -32.03
N LEU A 954 0.49 35.73 -32.57
CA LEU A 954 -0.37 36.84 -32.15
C LEU A 954 -0.90 36.68 -30.72
N PHE A 955 -1.06 35.45 -30.21
CA PHE A 955 -1.41 35.23 -28.82
C PHE A 955 -0.23 35.54 -27.90
N ARG A 956 0.96 35.01 -28.22
CA ARG A 956 2.21 35.29 -27.48
C ARG A 956 2.54 36.77 -27.47
N LEU A 957 2.23 37.49 -28.55
CA LEU A 957 2.36 38.94 -28.67
C LEU A 957 1.60 39.67 -27.56
N TRP A 958 0.37 39.23 -27.26
CA TRP A 958 -0.50 39.85 -26.27
C TRP A 958 -0.31 39.33 -24.85
N TRP A 959 0.29 38.15 -24.68
CA TRP A 959 0.44 37.49 -23.38
C TRP A 959 1.07 38.37 -22.29
N PRO A 960 2.18 39.10 -22.51
CA PRO A 960 2.78 39.96 -21.48
C PRO A 960 1.83 41.01 -20.90
N LEU A 961 0.86 41.46 -21.69
CA LEU A 961 -0.15 42.44 -21.31
C LEU A 961 -1.40 41.79 -20.74
N LEU A 962 -1.88 40.70 -21.37
CA LEU A 962 -3.14 40.07 -20.97
C LEU A 962 -3.04 39.27 -19.68
N LYS A 963 -1.86 38.73 -19.35
CA LYS A 963 -1.67 37.96 -18.12
C LYS A 963 -1.95 38.77 -16.85
N THR A 964 -1.92 40.10 -16.92
CA THR A 964 -2.22 40.97 -15.78
C THR A 964 -3.69 40.93 -15.36
N LEU A 965 -4.57 40.43 -16.25
CA LEU A 965 -6.00 40.33 -16.00
C LEU A 965 -6.41 39.08 -15.23
N TYR A 966 -5.49 38.13 -15.01
CA TYR A 966 -5.78 36.80 -14.47
C TYR A 966 -5.00 36.49 -13.19
N PRO A 967 -5.47 35.56 -12.33
CA PRO A 967 -4.79 35.16 -11.12
C PRO A 967 -3.39 34.57 -11.38
N GLN A 968 -2.44 34.89 -10.49
CA GLN A 968 -1.04 34.47 -10.64
C GLN A 968 -0.84 32.93 -10.67
N ARG A 969 -1.75 32.15 -10.07
CA ARG A 969 -1.71 30.68 -10.17
C ARG A 969 -1.99 30.20 -11.58
N PHE A 970 -3.00 30.77 -12.24
CA PHE A 970 -3.34 30.45 -13.63
C PHE A 970 -2.27 30.92 -14.61
N ALA A 971 -1.75 32.14 -14.43
CA ALA A 971 -0.68 32.65 -15.29
C ALA A 971 0.59 31.79 -15.19
N ARG A 972 1.00 31.40 -13.98
CA ARG A 972 2.14 30.49 -13.78
C ARG A 972 1.91 29.11 -14.39
N PHE A 973 0.68 28.59 -14.31
CA PHE A 973 0.34 27.33 -14.95
C PHE A 973 0.53 27.42 -16.47
N LEU A 974 0.00 28.45 -17.13
CA LEU A 974 0.19 28.64 -18.58
C LEU A 974 1.65 28.87 -18.96
N GLU A 975 2.40 29.67 -18.19
CA GLU A 975 3.82 29.92 -18.43
C GLU A 975 4.66 28.64 -18.29
N ALA A 976 4.40 27.82 -17.26
CA ALA A 976 5.13 26.58 -17.02
C ALA A 976 4.80 25.47 -18.01
N GLN A 977 3.53 25.34 -18.43
CA GLN A 977 3.09 24.24 -19.29
C GLN A 977 3.36 24.50 -20.78
N PHE A 978 3.36 25.76 -21.22
CA PHE A 978 3.42 26.11 -22.65
C PHE A 978 4.64 26.95 -23.04
N ASP A 979 5.61 27.11 -22.14
CA ASP A 979 6.83 27.90 -22.37
C ASP A 979 6.50 29.31 -22.91
N LEU A 980 5.56 29.98 -22.24
CA LEU A 980 5.24 31.36 -22.54
C LEU A 980 6.30 32.24 -21.92
N THR A 981 7.08 32.93 -22.74
CA THR A 981 8.10 33.84 -22.24
C THR A 981 7.47 34.95 -21.42
N SER A 982 7.99 35.14 -20.21
CA SER A 982 7.75 36.36 -19.45
C SER A 982 8.55 37.49 -20.11
N GLY A 983 8.16 37.92 -21.32
CA GLY A 983 8.80 39.01 -22.04
C GLY A 983 8.73 40.30 -21.22
N ARG A 984 9.67 40.49 -20.29
CA ARG A 984 9.75 41.62 -19.37
C ARG A 984 10.98 42.49 -19.65
N ASP A 985 11.98 41.97 -20.37
CA ASP A 985 13.29 42.60 -20.55
C ASP A 985 13.43 43.50 -21.78
N GLY A 986 12.32 43.85 -22.44
CA GLY A 986 12.33 44.70 -23.63
C GLY A 986 12.00 46.17 -23.40
N GLY A 987 11.40 46.52 -22.25
CA GLY A 987 10.87 47.86 -22.01
C GLY A 987 11.96 48.92 -21.93
N HIS A 988 11.69 50.12 -22.42
CA HIS A 988 12.60 51.25 -22.30
C HIS A 988 11.86 52.51 -21.86
N VAL A 989 12.61 53.43 -21.25
CA VAL A 989 12.09 54.72 -20.81
C VAL A 989 12.48 55.77 -21.83
N GLU A 990 11.51 56.57 -22.26
CA GLU A 990 11.73 57.72 -23.14
C GLU A 990 11.20 59.01 -22.52
N ASP A 991 11.86 60.12 -22.85
CA ASP A 991 11.38 61.46 -22.52
C ASP A 991 10.36 61.86 -23.58
N VAL A 992 9.13 62.19 -23.15
CA VAL A 992 8.00 62.41 -24.06
C VAL A 992 7.47 63.83 -23.90
N ASP A 993 7.50 64.59 -25.00
CA ASP A 993 6.86 65.90 -25.06
C ASP A 993 5.33 65.76 -24.96
N GLY A 994 4.71 66.60 -24.12
CA GLY A 994 3.26 66.62 -23.87
C GLY A 994 2.36 66.92 -25.08
N LYS A 995 2.94 67.10 -26.28
CA LYS A 995 2.24 67.29 -27.56
C LYS A 995 2.17 66.00 -28.42
N GLN A 996 2.83 64.90 -28.05
CA GLN A 996 2.81 63.64 -28.82
C GLN A 996 1.47 62.87 -28.68
N HIS A 997 1.18 61.99 -29.64
CA HIS A 997 -0.02 61.15 -29.67
C HIS A 997 -0.24 60.40 -28.34
N PRO A 998 -1.48 60.35 -27.81
CA PRO A 998 -1.76 59.74 -26.52
C PRO A 998 -1.55 58.22 -26.55
N GLY A 999 -0.67 57.70 -25.71
CA GLY A 999 -0.58 56.28 -25.38
C GLY A 999 -1.58 55.87 -24.28
N LEU A 1000 -1.61 54.58 -23.90
CA LEU A 1000 -2.57 54.06 -22.91
C LEU A 1000 -2.41 54.74 -21.53
N ALA A 1001 -1.19 54.95 -21.07
CA ALA A 1001 -0.96 55.61 -19.79
C ALA A 1001 -1.30 57.11 -19.83
N MET A 1002 -0.92 57.82 -20.91
CA MET A 1002 -1.22 59.25 -21.07
C MET A 1002 -2.73 59.52 -21.15
N SER A 1003 -3.45 58.72 -21.93
CA SER A 1003 -4.91 58.85 -22.05
C SER A 1003 -5.62 58.60 -20.71
N ALA A 1004 -5.24 57.56 -19.98
CA ALA A 1004 -5.78 57.29 -18.65
C ALA A 1004 -5.42 58.37 -17.62
N TRP A 1005 -4.22 58.94 -17.68
CA TRP A 1005 -3.81 60.07 -16.83
C TRP A 1005 -4.67 61.31 -17.11
N MET A 1006 -4.83 61.69 -18.39
CA MET A 1006 -5.65 62.83 -18.80
C MET A 1006 -7.11 62.68 -18.36
N GLN A 1007 -7.67 61.46 -18.44
CA GLN A 1007 -9.02 61.17 -17.97
C GLN A 1007 -9.14 61.32 -16.44
N LYS A 1008 -8.13 60.87 -15.68
CA LYS A 1008 -8.15 60.87 -14.21
C LYS A 1008 -7.84 62.24 -13.60
N LYS A 1009 -6.84 62.94 -14.13
CA LYS A 1009 -6.28 64.17 -13.53
C LYS A 1009 -6.78 65.45 -14.21
N ARG A 1010 -7.41 65.37 -15.41
CA ARG A 1010 -7.97 66.49 -16.20
C ARG A 1010 -7.00 67.65 -16.51
N VAL A 1011 -5.72 67.52 -16.17
CA VAL A 1011 -4.68 68.52 -16.36
C VAL A 1011 -3.53 67.85 -17.13
N PRO A 1012 -2.99 68.47 -18.20
CA PRO A 1012 -1.81 67.93 -18.87
C PRO A 1012 -0.65 67.83 -17.87
N PRO A 1013 0.15 66.75 -17.91
CA PRO A 1013 1.26 66.56 -16.97
C PRO A 1013 2.37 67.62 -17.06
N MET A 1014 2.24 68.60 -17.95
CA MET A 1014 3.22 69.64 -18.26
C MET A 1014 2.77 71.02 -17.79
N GLY A 1015 3.69 71.69 -17.08
CA GLY A 1015 3.61 73.01 -16.46
C GLY A 1015 4.58 73.02 -15.28
N ASP A 1016 5.51 73.99 -15.23
CA ASP A 1016 6.50 74.20 -14.14
C ASP A 1016 7.83 73.41 -14.18
N GLY A 1017 8.39 73.11 -15.37
CA GLY A 1017 9.79 72.64 -15.50
C GLY A 1017 10.06 71.16 -15.12
N ALA A 1018 9.02 70.35 -14.93
CA ALA A 1018 9.13 68.90 -14.72
C ALA A 1018 9.35 68.12 -16.05
N ARG A 1019 10.10 67.02 -16.01
CA ARG A 1019 10.25 66.05 -17.11
C ARG A 1019 9.18 64.95 -17.03
N LEU A 1020 8.71 64.50 -18.19
CA LEU A 1020 7.74 63.42 -18.27
C LEU A 1020 8.37 62.18 -18.90
N LEU A 1021 8.56 61.15 -18.07
CA LEU A 1021 9.20 59.91 -18.51
C LEU A 1021 8.13 58.84 -18.71
N SER A 1022 8.20 58.18 -19.87
CA SER A 1022 7.22 57.18 -20.29
C SER A 1022 7.88 55.82 -20.41
N PHE A 1023 7.28 54.79 -19.81
CA PHE A 1023 7.65 53.41 -20.03
C PHE A 1023 6.96 52.88 -21.29
N LYS A 1024 7.76 52.57 -22.30
CA LYS A 1024 7.32 51.95 -23.55
C LYS A 1024 7.74 50.49 -23.58
N HIS A 1025 6.76 49.60 -23.71
CA HIS A 1025 7.00 48.18 -23.88
C HIS A 1025 6.95 47.84 -25.37
N PRO A 1026 8.05 47.32 -25.95
CA PRO A 1026 8.06 46.95 -27.36
C PRO A 1026 7.29 45.66 -27.56
N VAL A 1027 6.34 45.71 -28.48
CA VAL A 1027 5.62 44.54 -28.95
C VAL A 1027 6.36 44.03 -30.20
N ARG A 1028 6.89 42.81 -30.14
CA ARG A 1028 7.71 42.23 -31.22
C ARG A 1028 6.97 41.08 -31.89
N TYR A 1029 6.83 41.15 -33.20
CA TYR A 1029 6.31 40.05 -34.01
C TYR A 1029 7.48 39.47 -34.83
N ASP A 1030 7.74 38.17 -34.69
CA ASP A 1030 8.74 37.41 -35.47
C ASP A 1030 10.15 38.06 -35.50
N GLY A 1031 10.64 38.52 -34.34
CA GLY A 1031 11.95 39.15 -34.21
C GLY A 1031 12.06 40.59 -34.75
N GLN A 1032 11.02 41.14 -35.40
CA GLN A 1032 10.97 42.53 -35.85
C GLN A 1032 10.19 43.44 -34.88
N ARG A 1033 10.66 44.68 -34.70
CA ARG A 1033 9.96 45.70 -33.88
C ARG A 1033 8.66 46.08 -34.58
N SER A 1034 7.52 45.78 -33.94
CA SER A 1034 6.20 46.12 -34.46
C SER A 1034 5.36 46.73 -33.33
N HIS A 1035 5.59 48.02 -33.09
CA HIS A 1035 4.87 48.94 -32.19
C HIS A 1035 5.28 48.95 -30.71
N ASP A 1036 5.58 50.14 -30.21
CA ASP A 1036 5.81 50.39 -28.79
C ASP A 1036 4.50 50.83 -28.12
N ILE A 1037 4.11 50.15 -27.04
CA ILE A 1037 2.93 50.50 -26.25
C ILE A 1037 3.38 51.22 -24.97
N GLN A 1038 2.89 52.44 -24.77
CA GLN A 1038 3.11 53.20 -23.54
C GLN A 1038 2.23 52.64 -22.41
N LEU A 1039 2.86 52.06 -21.38
CA LEU A 1039 2.17 51.37 -20.27
C LEU A 1039 2.24 52.10 -18.93
N ALA A 1040 3.22 52.97 -18.72
CA ALA A 1040 3.35 53.75 -17.49
C ALA A 1040 4.00 55.10 -17.77
N LEU A 1041 3.81 56.06 -16.86
CA LEU A 1041 4.43 57.38 -16.91
C LEU A 1041 4.78 57.88 -15.52
N VAL A 1042 5.83 58.68 -15.41
CA VAL A 1042 6.19 59.40 -14.19
C VAL A 1042 6.49 60.85 -14.51
N ARG A 1043 5.86 61.76 -13.77
CA ARG A 1043 6.23 63.18 -13.78
C ARG A 1043 7.30 63.41 -12.73
N ALA A 1044 8.52 63.71 -13.17
CA ALA A 1044 9.66 63.86 -12.28
C ALA A 1044 10.33 65.23 -12.43
N ARG A 1045 10.85 65.76 -11.33
CA ARG A 1045 11.54 67.06 -11.25
C ARG A 1045 13.03 66.83 -11.21
N CYS A 1046 13.77 67.64 -11.95
CA CYS A 1046 15.23 67.58 -12.01
C CYS A 1046 15.80 68.77 -11.22
N GLY A 1047 16.85 68.54 -10.43
CA GLY A 1047 17.60 69.59 -9.74
C GLY A 1047 19.08 69.25 -9.63
N GLU A 1048 19.92 70.26 -9.39
CA GLU A 1048 21.35 70.05 -9.07
C GLU A 1048 21.53 70.06 -7.55
N ASP A 1049 22.13 68.99 -7.00
CA ASP A 1049 22.60 68.94 -5.61
C ASP A 1049 24.15 68.87 -5.59
N ALA A 1050 24.77 69.10 -4.44
CA ALA A 1050 26.22 69.14 -4.23
C ALA A 1050 26.97 67.85 -4.60
N ALA A 1051 26.26 66.78 -4.99
CA ALA A 1051 26.78 65.47 -5.40
C ALA A 1051 26.29 65.01 -6.79
N GLY A 1052 25.76 65.92 -7.61
CA GLY A 1052 25.26 65.66 -8.99
C GLY A 1052 23.76 65.89 -9.16
N GLY A 1053 23.20 65.51 -10.31
CA GLY A 1053 21.79 65.77 -10.62
C GLY A 1053 20.82 64.79 -9.94
N LEU A 1054 19.77 65.35 -9.34
CA LEU A 1054 18.70 64.64 -8.63
C LEU A 1054 17.44 64.57 -9.49
N LEU A 1055 16.85 63.38 -9.62
CA LEU A 1055 15.54 63.19 -10.24
C LEU A 1055 14.55 62.68 -9.19
N ALA A 1056 13.49 63.45 -8.92
CA ALA A 1056 12.53 63.11 -7.87
C ALA A 1056 11.07 63.32 -8.25
N TRP A 1057 10.18 62.49 -7.69
CA TRP A 1057 8.73 62.53 -7.95
C TRP A 1057 7.91 62.22 -6.68
N ASP A 1058 6.65 62.66 -6.65
CA ASP A 1058 5.68 62.17 -5.65
C ASP A 1058 5.16 60.78 -6.05
N GLU A 1059 4.78 59.95 -5.08
CA GLU A 1059 4.07 58.67 -5.34
C GLU A 1059 2.86 58.89 -6.26
N GLY A 1060 2.11 59.97 -6.05
CA GLY A 1060 0.93 60.32 -6.84
C GLY A 1060 1.22 60.76 -8.28
N ASP A 1061 2.49 61.03 -8.61
CA ASP A 1061 2.98 61.41 -9.92
C ASP A 1061 3.61 60.23 -10.70
N PHE A 1062 3.80 59.08 -10.04
CA PHE A 1062 4.09 57.81 -10.67
C PHE A 1062 2.78 57.10 -11.02
N PHE A 1063 2.51 56.93 -12.31
CA PHE A 1063 1.23 56.40 -12.78
C PHE A 1063 1.38 55.19 -13.66
N VAL A 1064 0.80 54.10 -13.17
CA VAL A 1064 0.47 52.91 -13.92
C VAL A 1064 -1.06 52.86 -14.01
N PRO A 1065 -1.66 52.67 -15.19
CA PRO A 1065 -3.11 52.55 -15.30
C PRO A 1065 -3.61 51.38 -14.41
N PRO A 1066 -4.79 51.50 -13.77
CA PRO A 1066 -5.25 50.52 -12.80
C PRO A 1066 -5.26 49.06 -13.29
N GLY A 1067 -5.51 48.81 -14.57
CA GLY A 1067 -5.50 47.47 -15.17
C GLY A 1067 -4.12 46.83 -15.39
N PHE A 1068 -3.05 47.59 -15.18
CA PHE A 1068 -1.66 47.14 -15.27
C PHE A 1068 -0.99 47.05 -13.88
N TRP A 1069 -1.75 47.31 -12.81
CA TRP A 1069 -1.21 47.26 -11.45
C TRP A 1069 -1.09 45.81 -10.92
N GLY A 1070 -0.14 45.54 -10.02
CA GLY A 1070 -0.02 44.24 -9.34
C GLY A 1070 0.72 43.11 -10.09
N ASN A 1071 1.38 43.40 -11.22
CA ASN A 1071 2.04 42.37 -12.06
C ASN A 1071 3.49 42.73 -12.49
N GLY A 1072 4.18 43.57 -11.70
CA GLY A 1072 5.61 43.90 -11.93
C GLY A 1072 5.90 44.95 -13.01
N ILE A 1073 4.89 45.54 -13.67
CA ILE A 1073 5.09 46.63 -14.66
C ILE A 1073 5.71 47.87 -13.99
N GLY A 1074 5.31 48.20 -12.76
CA GLY A 1074 5.95 49.28 -12.00
C GLY A 1074 7.41 48.98 -11.68
N GLU A 1075 7.75 47.74 -11.28
CA GLU A 1075 9.14 47.32 -11.02
C GLU A 1075 9.98 47.36 -12.30
N ALA A 1076 9.44 46.87 -13.41
CA ALA A 1076 10.08 46.94 -14.72
C ALA A 1076 10.31 48.39 -15.16
N PHE A 1077 9.35 49.28 -14.89
CA PHE A 1077 9.52 50.71 -15.14
C PHE A 1077 10.61 51.31 -14.25
N LEU A 1078 10.61 51.05 -12.94
CA LEU A 1078 11.62 51.57 -12.01
C LEU A 1078 13.03 51.04 -12.35
N ASN A 1079 13.16 49.78 -12.74
CA ASN A 1079 14.41 49.19 -13.19
C ASN A 1079 14.89 49.81 -14.52
N SER A 1080 13.99 49.99 -15.48
CA SER A 1080 14.31 50.63 -16.77
C SER A 1080 14.62 52.12 -16.60
N LEU A 1081 13.98 52.79 -15.63
CA LEU A 1081 14.25 54.16 -15.24
C LEU A 1081 15.65 54.31 -14.65
N ASN A 1082 16.08 53.34 -13.84
CA ASN A 1082 17.47 53.28 -13.35
C ASN A 1082 18.46 53.12 -14.51
N THR A 1083 18.18 52.22 -15.46
CA THR A 1083 19.03 52.05 -16.66
C THR A 1083 19.08 53.32 -17.50
N TRP A 1084 17.95 54.02 -17.66
CA TRP A 1084 17.88 55.30 -18.34
C TRP A 1084 18.68 56.40 -17.63
N ALA A 1085 18.64 56.43 -16.29
CA ALA A 1085 19.37 57.40 -15.49
C ALA A 1085 20.89 57.22 -15.53
N LYS A 1086 21.39 56.00 -15.80
CA LYS A 1086 22.83 55.71 -15.94
C LYS A 1086 23.49 56.34 -17.17
N ASP A 1087 22.71 56.80 -18.16
CA ASP A 1087 23.25 57.50 -19.32
C ASP A 1087 23.86 58.86 -18.88
N PRO A 1088 25.19 59.07 -19.04
CA PRO A 1088 25.86 60.29 -18.61
C PRO A 1088 25.24 61.56 -19.21
N LYS A 1089 24.63 61.46 -20.40
CA LYS A 1089 23.96 62.59 -21.07
C LYS A 1089 22.71 63.07 -20.35
N LYS A 1090 22.14 62.27 -19.42
CA LYS A 1090 20.95 62.63 -18.65
C LYS A 1090 21.28 63.40 -17.37
N GLY A 1091 22.52 63.30 -16.89
CA GLY A 1091 23.02 64.06 -15.74
C GLY A 1091 22.40 63.68 -14.39
N VAL A 1092 21.89 62.45 -14.22
CA VAL A 1092 21.21 62.00 -13.00
C VAL A 1092 22.12 61.08 -12.18
N SER A 1093 22.47 61.48 -10.95
CA SER A 1093 23.24 60.67 -9.99
C SER A 1093 22.37 60.03 -8.90
N ARG A 1094 21.15 60.52 -8.65
CA ARG A 1094 20.22 59.96 -7.65
C ARG A 1094 18.76 60.01 -8.10
N LEU A 1095 18.01 58.98 -7.70
CA LEU A 1095 16.56 58.90 -7.81
C LEU A 1095 15.93 59.01 -6.42
N ALA A 1096 14.92 59.86 -6.24
CA ALA A 1096 14.21 59.99 -4.97
C ALA A 1096 12.69 59.98 -5.15
N VAL A 1097 11.96 59.31 -4.25
CA VAL A 1097 10.51 59.31 -4.23
C VAL A 1097 9.98 59.86 -2.90
N HIS A 1098 8.99 60.74 -3.01
CA HIS A 1098 8.26 61.30 -1.89
C HIS A 1098 6.91 60.60 -1.71
N ILE A 1099 6.72 59.92 -0.57
CA ILE A 1099 5.45 59.30 -0.19
C ILE A 1099 4.82 60.16 0.92
N GLN A 1100 3.75 60.88 0.56
CA GLN A 1100 3.00 61.71 1.50
C GLN A 1100 2.33 60.84 2.57
N GLY A 1101 2.60 61.11 3.85
CA GLY A 1101 1.89 60.50 4.97
C GLY A 1101 0.96 61.51 5.62
N GLU A 1102 -0.34 61.35 5.40
CA GLU A 1102 -1.36 62.12 6.11
C GLU A 1102 -1.58 61.56 7.52
N GLN A 1103 -1.57 62.42 8.54
CA GLN A 1103 -1.81 62.01 9.94
C GLN A 1103 -3.22 61.42 10.16
N GLN A 1104 -4.20 61.81 9.34
CA GLN A 1104 -5.59 61.31 9.36
C GLN A 1104 -5.94 60.41 8.15
N ALA A 1105 -4.96 59.70 7.58
CA ALA A 1105 -5.20 58.77 6.48
C ALA A 1105 -6.16 57.62 6.89
N SER A 1106 -7.11 57.27 6.01
CA SER A 1106 -7.97 56.10 6.19
C SER A 1106 -7.14 54.80 6.23
N ALA A 1107 -7.70 53.72 6.75
CA ALA A 1107 -7.03 52.41 6.75
C ALA A 1107 -6.65 51.94 5.31
N ALA A 1108 -7.43 52.36 4.31
CA ALA A 1108 -7.15 52.10 2.91
C ALA A 1108 -5.98 52.95 2.38
N GLU A 1109 -5.88 54.24 2.74
CA GLU A 1109 -4.71 55.07 2.39
C GLU A 1109 -3.42 54.55 3.04
N LYS A 1110 -3.46 54.17 4.33
CA LYS A 1110 -2.28 53.64 5.04
C LYS A 1110 -1.79 52.34 4.42
N LYS A 1111 -2.71 51.45 4.04
CA LYS A 1111 -2.37 50.22 3.30
C LYS A 1111 -1.74 50.55 1.94
N ARG A 1112 -2.32 51.48 1.18
CA ARG A 1112 -1.78 51.91 -0.11
C ARG A 1112 -0.37 52.50 -0.01
N GLN A 1113 -0.11 53.32 1.01
CA GLN A 1113 1.23 53.87 1.29
C GLN A 1113 2.23 52.76 1.64
N ALA A 1114 1.81 51.77 2.44
CA ALA A 1114 2.65 50.62 2.78
C ALA A 1114 2.98 49.77 1.54
N ASP A 1115 1.98 49.49 0.70
CA ASP A 1115 2.17 48.72 -0.55
C ASP A 1115 3.11 49.47 -1.52
N ALA A 1116 2.97 50.79 -1.65
CA ALA A 1116 3.88 51.62 -2.44
C ALA A 1116 5.32 51.59 -1.89
N ALA A 1117 5.50 51.69 -0.57
CA ALA A 1117 6.83 51.62 0.05
C ALA A 1117 7.50 50.26 -0.18
N VAL A 1118 6.73 49.16 -0.15
CA VAL A 1118 7.24 47.82 -0.47
C VAL A 1118 7.74 47.74 -1.92
N LEU A 1119 6.99 48.29 -2.88
CA LEU A 1119 7.37 48.32 -4.30
C LEU A 1119 8.69 49.07 -4.55
N TYR A 1120 8.86 50.27 -3.97
CA TYR A 1120 10.08 51.03 -4.16
C TYR A 1120 11.28 50.34 -3.48
N ARG A 1121 11.08 49.75 -2.30
CA ARG A 1121 12.13 48.98 -1.61
C ARG A 1121 12.54 47.72 -2.38
N SER A 1122 11.60 46.98 -2.96
CA SER A 1122 11.92 45.82 -3.82
C SER A 1122 12.71 46.23 -5.05
N SER A 1123 12.50 47.47 -5.54
CA SER A 1123 13.25 48.07 -6.65
C SER A 1123 14.53 48.80 -6.22
N GLY A 1124 15.05 48.53 -5.01
CA GLY A 1124 16.36 49.01 -4.55
C GLY A 1124 16.39 50.44 -4.00
N PHE A 1125 15.25 51.03 -3.63
CA PHE A 1125 15.22 52.31 -2.92
C PHE A 1125 15.29 52.09 -1.39
N SER A 1126 16.14 52.83 -0.70
CA SER A 1126 16.33 52.76 0.75
C SER A 1126 15.92 54.06 1.43
N ALA A 1127 15.76 54.04 2.76
CA ALA A 1127 15.52 55.28 3.51
C ALA A 1127 16.82 56.12 3.53
N PRO A 1128 16.77 57.42 3.19
CA PRO A 1128 17.92 58.30 3.29
C PRO A 1128 18.31 58.52 4.75
N ASP A 1129 19.57 58.90 4.98
CA ASP A 1129 20.00 59.33 6.30
C ASP A 1129 19.31 60.65 6.72
N GLU A 1130 19.40 61.02 8.01
CA GLU A 1130 18.66 62.19 8.51
C GLU A 1130 19.16 63.53 7.91
N ALA A 1131 20.43 63.60 7.52
CA ALA A 1131 21.02 64.78 6.91
C ALA A 1131 20.54 64.96 5.46
N GLU A 1132 20.52 63.88 4.68
CA GLU A 1132 20.01 63.80 3.32
C GLU A 1132 18.49 64.02 3.28
N ARG A 1133 17.74 63.45 4.23
CA ARG A 1133 16.30 63.69 4.38
C ARG A 1133 15.99 65.19 4.55
N LYS A 1134 16.73 65.90 5.41
CA LYS A 1134 16.56 67.35 5.61
C LYS A 1134 16.88 68.16 4.35
N LYS A 1135 17.88 67.75 3.55
CA LYS A 1135 18.22 68.38 2.26
C LYS A 1135 17.13 68.16 1.22
N LEU A 1136 16.66 66.93 1.07
CA LEU A 1136 15.58 66.57 0.14
C LEU A 1136 14.29 67.33 0.47
N CYS A 1137 13.91 67.43 1.75
CA CYS A 1137 12.74 68.21 2.16
C CYS A 1137 12.84 69.70 1.77
N ARG A 1138 14.01 70.33 1.96
CA ARG A 1138 14.24 71.75 1.60
C ARG A 1138 14.23 71.97 0.09
N TRP A 1139 14.86 71.08 -0.68
CA TRP A 1139 14.85 71.17 -2.14
C TRP A 1139 13.44 70.93 -2.71
N TRP A 1140 12.72 69.94 -2.17
CA TRP A 1140 11.37 69.61 -2.61
C TRP A 1140 10.38 70.75 -2.41
N SER A 1141 10.41 71.40 -1.24
CA SER A 1141 9.54 72.55 -0.94
C SER A 1141 9.84 73.77 -1.81
N PHE A 1142 11.12 74.01 -2.13
CA PHE A 1142 11.51 75.10 -3.03
C PHE A 1142 11.11 74.83 -4.49
N SER A 1143 11.12 73.57 -4.92
CA SER A 1143 10.74 73.20 -6.29
C SER A 1143 9.23 73.38 -6.58
N ARG A 1144 8.37 73.31 -5.56
CA ARG A 1144 6.91 73.46 -5.69
C ARG A 1144 6.53 74.95 -5.53
N SER A 1145 6.13 75.60 -6.61
CA SER A 1145 5.41 76.86 -6.55
C SER A 1145 4.13 76.68 -5.71
N ALA A 1146 4.16 77.16 -4.46
CA ALA A 1146 3.05 77.25 -3.51
C ALA A 1146 2.44 75.92 -2.98
N SER A 1147 3.03 75.36 -1.92
CA SER A 1147 2.28 74.76 -0.80
C SER A 1147 3.17 74.70 0.45
N GLN A 1148 2.77 75.39 1.52
CA GLN A 1148 3.58 75.67 2.72
C GLN A 1148 3.49 74.56 3.79
N ASP A 1149 3.07 73.34 3.42
CA ASP A 1149 2.64 72.30 4.38
C ASP A 1149 3.77 71.37 4.91
N CYS A 1150 5.04 71.63 4.58
CA CYS A 1150 6.17 70.78 4.98
C CYS A 1150 7.32 71.53 5.68
N ALA A 1151 7.10 72.76 6.16
CA ALA A 1151 8.14 73.57 6.80
C ALA A 1151 8.39 73.19 8.28
N ASP A 1152 7.40 72.63 8.97
CA ASP A 1152 7.50 72.22 10.37
C ASP A 1152 7.65 70.70 10.47
N GLY A 1153 8.69 70.24 11.18
CA GLY A 1153 9.22 68.86 11.18
C GLY A 1153 8.33 67.74 11.73
N GLU A 1154 7.00 67.87 11.70
CA GLU A 1154 6.02 66.86 12.15
C GLU A 1154 5.18 66.24 11.03
N CYS A 1155 5.58 66.43 9.76
CA CYS A 1155 4.95 65.74 8.65
C CYS A 1155 5.40 64.26 8.59
N ALA A 1156 4.44 63.33 8.60
CA ALA A 1156 4.68 61.88 8.55
C ALA A 1156 5.12 61.39 7.14
N CYS A 1157 5.96 62.16 6.43
CA CYS A 1157 6.37 61.86 5.06
C CYS A 1157 7.53 60.85 5.03
N LEU A 1158 7.40 59.84 4.16
CA LEU A 1158 8.41 58.82 3.91
C LEU A 1158 9.16 59.16 2.61
N TRP A 1159 10.47 59.34 2.72
CA TRP A 1159 11.37 59.48 1.57
C TRP A 1159 12.09 58.16 1.33
N LEU A 1160 12.22 57.76 0.07
CA LEU A 1160 13.07 56.64 -0.35
C LEU A 1160 13.98 57.10 -1.50
N VAL A 1161 15.25 56.72 -1.44
CA VAL A 1161 16.31 57.17 -2.36
C VAL A 1161 17.06 55.96 -2.93
N ARG A 1162 17.51 56.08 -4.18
CA ARG A 1162 18.38 55.09 -4.83
C ARG A 1162 19.53 55.83 -5.53
N GLU A 1163 20.76 55.42 -5.24
CA GLU A 1163 21.94 55.91 -5.95
C GLU A 1163 22.04 55.31 -7.36
N VAL A 1164 22.44 56.14 -8.33
CA VAL A 1164 22.66 55.73 -9.72
C VAL A 1164 24.17 55.75 -9.97
N PRO A 1165 24.86 54.60 -9.95
CA PRO A 1165 26.29 54.56 -10.24
C PRO A 1165 26.55 54.92 -11.71
N PRO A 1166 27.63 55.65 -12.03
CA PRO A 1166 27.97 56.00 -13.41
C PRO A 1166 28.24 54.73 -14.24
N ALA A 1167 27.85 54.72 -15.52
CA ALA A 1167 28.12 53.60 -16.41
C ALA A 1167 29.64 53.43 -16.60
N ASN A 1168 30.20 52.26 -16.26
CA ASN A 1168 31.58 51.92 -16.61
C ASN A 1168 31.69 51.79 -18.14
N ILE A 1169 32.36 52.75 -18.78
CA ILE A 1169 32.68 52.74 -20.20
C ILE A 1169 34.08 52.15 -20.36
N THR A 1170 34.25 51.07 -21.12
CA THR A 1170 35.57 50.66 -21.62
C THR A 1170 35.89 51.38 -22.94
N GLU A 1171 37.18 51.55 -23.25
CA GLU A 1171 37.71 52.29 -24.41
C GLU A 1171 37.24 51.81 -25.80
N GLN A 1172 36.35 50.83 -25.91
CA GLN A 1172 35.78 50.36 -27.18
C GLN A 1172 34.24 50.44 -27.28
N GLY A 1173 33.57 51.22 -26.42
CA GLY A 1173 32.21 51.67 -26.71
C GLY A 1173 31.10 50.60 -26.64
N HIS A 1174 31.28 49.53 -25.85
CA HIS A 1174 30.19 48.60 -25.49
C HIS A 1174 29.94 48.59 -23.98
N PRO A 1175 28.67 48.73 -23.52
CA PRO A 1175 28.33 48.65 -22.11
C PRO A 1175 28.40 47.20 -21.61
N HIS A 1176 29.05 46.99 -20.47
CA HIS A 1176 29.26 45.69 -19.78
C HIS A 1176 28.00 44.92 -19.34
N HIS A 1177 26.79 45.35 -19.71
CA HIS A 1177 25.54 44.88 -19.07
C HIS A 1177 24.95 43.57 -19.60
N ALA A 1178 25.60 42.88 -20.55
CA ALA A 1178 25.08 41.63 -21.11
C ALA A 1178 25.70 40.35 -20.54
N GLU A 1179 26.89 40.39 -19.92
CA GLU A 1179 27.57 39.16 -19.45
C GLU A 1179 27.63 39.01 -17.93
N ALA A 1180 27.75 40.11 -17.15
CA ALA A 1180 27.90 40.01 -15.70
C ALA A 1180 26.64 39.52 -14.95
N LEU A 1181 25.44 39.75 -15.50
CA LEU A 1181 24.19 39.29 -14.89
C LEU A 1181 23.92 37.79 -15.13
N HIS A 1182 24.59 37.18 -16.13
CA HIS A 1182 24.42 35.75 -16.39
C HIS A 1182 25.24 34.87 -15.44
N ASP A 1183 26.42 35.36 -15.03
CA ASP A 1183 27.31 34.64 -14.10
C ASP A 1183 26.85 34.74 -12.64
N GLU A 1184 26.30 35.89 -12.22
CA GLU A 1184 25.85 36.06 -10.83
C GLU A 1184 24.56 35.27 -10.53
N VAL A 1185 23.65 35.15 -11.51
CA VAL A 1185 22.43 34.33 -11.38
C VAL A 1185 22.73 32.83 -11.51
N SER A 1186 23.74 32.43 -12.29
CA SER A 1186 24.14 31.02 -12.39
C SER A 1186 24.84 30.50 -11.12
N SER A 1187 25.42 31.40 -10.30
CA SER A 1187 26.09 31.03 -9.05
C SER A 1187 25.16 30.81 -7.84
N HIS A 1188 23.88 31.17 -7.96
CA HIS A 1188 22.87 30.96 -6.92
C HIS A 1188 21.84 29.87 -7.25
N LEU A 1189 22.04 29.13 -8.35
CA LEU A 1189 21.29 27.94 -8.74
C LEU A 1189 22.20 26.69 -8.85
N SER A 1190 23.13 26.54 -7.91
CA SER A 1190 23.83 25.28 -7.62
C SER A 1190 23.42 24.73 -6.26
#